data_AF-A0A1W2E3U2-F1
#
_entry.id   AF-A0A1W2E3U2-F1
#
_cell.length_a   1.000
_cell.length_b   1.000
_cell.length_c   1.000
_cell.angle_alpha   90.00
_cell.angle_beta   90.00
_cell.angle_gamma   90.00
#
_symmetry.space_group_name_H-M   'P 1'
#
loop_
_entity.id
_entity.type
_entity.pdbx_description
1 polymer ?
#
loop_
_entity_poly.entity_id
_entity_poly.type
_entity_poly.pdbx_seq_one_letter_code
_entity_poly.pdbx_strand_id
1 'polypeptide(L)'
;MRRKWLRTWQRNEPRETSLSPGMRKAILLTVLAAGIFLFPVTGANASPSGGQIVSGSGQISQQGGNSTITQTTDKLGINWQNFNIAKGETVRFIQPSANSVALNRVLGSDASAIYGTLSANGKVFLINPNGILFAPGSQVNVGGIVASTMNMTDSDFQAGRYKLSGNGKGSVINQGTITATDGGYVALLGTQAKNEGIITANQGTVVLAGGKAATLDFTGDGLLNLAIDQKALAASAANSGLIQVNGGQVVMTAGTANTLAGTVVNNSGVIKAQSAVNKNGVIILDGGPNGTVTNSGILDVNGRNAGQTGGTIKVLGEKVELTGQAKLDASGEAGGGTILVGGNYQGKGTEQNAITTKVAAGVSLNADAITSGNGGKVVVWADDTTTFAGKITARGGSVSGDGGMVETSGKNTLSVSGAVNAGAVNGKGGSWLLDPTDYTIDTAAASSLKIALDGGTSVTVTSSSPGATTGNGDIHVNSALSWTGGGSLTLNASRNINVNAAITDGGAGNLLFTPGSAGNLLVGKNGSVRLIGGGNLFISGNQYTLINDLAGWNGMGLSGYYALNTDIDGVTAVKGTSSNPFLGVLEGLGHKVTININSGSGYVGLFGRTETGALLRNVGVSGSISGTANRVGGLIGSNYGGNIINCYSTVGLNMTNATDIGGLVGRNAGLGINTGEIINSYSTGTVASANSTNAGGLVGANSTGGSIKNSYSTIAMNNVPSCYYVGGLVGHNTGTVDNSYSTGDVTGDIYVGGLVGYSSNAIRYSFSTGKVTGNPADSGGIAGEYASGPDLISNCFWNTTVNAGLNGVGEGTTSGAIGKTADEMKMAATFASWDQSVWKFYDGSTIPLLKSFLQSVTVTANSTSMIYNGTIYNGSAGVTYSSPVTLSGTLAFTGADKNVGTYTITPTGLYTDQQGYDIQFKSGTLTVTKAPLTVTASGLNKVYNGLTDASVTYGGWISGDTLTASGAASFIDKNVGTAKTVNVSGIVLSGADAGNYNLQNTTASTTANITPADLTVTAI
;
A
#
# COMPACT_ATOMS: atom_id res chain seq x y z
N MET A 1 0.65 -23.72 -45.54
CA MET A 1 0.73 -23.51 -44.08
C MET A 1 0.73 -22.04 -43.61
N ARG A 2 0.63 -21.03 -44.49
CA ARG A 2 0.60 -19.59 -44.08
C ARG A 2 -0.80 -18.98 -43.89
N ARG A 3 -1.89 -19.70 -44.18
CA ARG A 3 -3.29 -19.21 -44.05
C ARG A 3 -4.03 -19.70 -42.80
N LYS A 4 -3.43 -20.54 -41.96
CA LYS A 4 -4.03 -21.07 -40.71
C LYS A 4 -3.66 -20.28 -39.45
N TRP A 5 -2.74 -19.30 -39.54
CA TRP A 5 -2.28 -18.48 -38.40
C TRP A 5 -3.05 -17.16 -38.23
N LEU A 6 -3.78 -16.70 -39.26
CA LEU A 6 -4.54 -15.45 -39.22
C LEU A 6 -6.00 -15.59 -38.73
N ARG A 7 -6.51 -16.82 -38.56
CA ARG A 7 -7.91 -17.05 -38.11
C ARG A 7 -8.06 -17.38 -36.63
N THR A 8 -6.96 -17.50 -35.89
CA THR A 8 -6.97 -17.86 -34.46
C THR A 8 -6.87 -16.65 -33.53
N TRP A 9 -6.58 -15.46 -34.07
CA TRP A 9 -6.44 -14.22 -33.29
C TRP A 9 -7.76 -13.43 -33.11
N GLN A 10 -8.82 -13.79 -33.84
CA GLN A 10 -10.12 -13.09 -33.81
C GLN A 10 -11.21 -13.79 -32.99
N ARG A 11 -10.88 -14.78 -32.14
CA ARG A 11 -11.93 -15.57 -31.45
C ARG A 11 -11.86 -15.68 -29.93
N ASN A 12 -10.92 -14.99 -29.28
CA ASN A 12 -10.86 -14.94 -27.81
C ASN A 12 -10.68 -13.49 -27.33
N GLU A 13 -11.76 -12.71 -27.37
CA GLU A 13 -11.88 -11.55 -26.49
C GLU A 13 -12.62 -11.99 -25.21
N PRO A 14 -12.04 -11.79 -24.01
CA PRO A 14 -12.81 -11.83 -22.79
C PRO A 14 -13.78 -10.63 -22.77
N ARG A 15 -15.05 -10.90 -22.44
CA ARG A 15 -16.07 -9.87 -22.20
C ARG A 15 -15.62 -8.98 -21.06
N GLU A 16 -15.11 -7.78 -21.36
CA GLU A 16 -14.97 -6.73 -20.36
C GLU A 16 -16.33 -6.08 -20.09
N THR A 17 -16.70 -6.13 -18.82
CA THR A 17 -17.83 -5.44 -18.23
C THR A 17 -17.60 -3.93 -18.24
N SER A 18 -18.68 -3.20 -18.49
CA SER A 18 -18.75 -1.76 -18.70
C SER A 18 -18.11 -0.93 -17.59
N LEU A 19 -17.12 -0.11 -17.95
CA LEU A 19 -16.65 1.03 -17.14
C LEU A 19 -17.29 2.33 -17.64
N SER A 20 -17.62 3.20 -16.68
CA SER A 20 -18.52 4.35 -16.78
C SER A 20 -17.92 5.58 -17.51
N PRO A 21 -18.75 6.56 -17.94
CA PRO A 21 -18.36 7.64 -18.87
C PRO A 21 -17.35 8.68 -18.32
N GLY A 22 -16.95 8.61 -17.04
CA GLY A 22 -16.12 9.62 -16.37
C GLY A 22 -14.60 9.45 -16.51
N MET A 23 -14.09 8.28 -16.93
CA MET A 23 -12.64 8.01 -16.98
C MET A 23 -11.97 8.32 -18.33
N ARG A 24 -12.69 8.90 -19.30
CA ARG A 24 -12.15 9.20 -20.65
C ARG A 24 -11.33 10.49 -20.79
N LYS A 25 -11.01 11.22 -19.70
CA LYS A 25 -10.40 12.57 -19.82
C LYS A 25 -9.06 12.84 -19.10
N ALA A 26 -8.31 11.82 -18.62
CA ALA A 26 -7.02 12.09 -17.95
C ALA A 26 -5.82 11.19 -18.36
N ILE A 27 -5.92 10.33 -19.39
CA ILE A 27 -4.79 9.44 -19.80
C ILE A 27 -4.49 9.50 -21.33
N LEU A 28 -4.88 10.57 -22.05
CA LEU A 28 -4.71 10.59 -23.52
C LEU A 28 -4.27 11.91 -24.16
N LEU A 29 -3.50 12.74 -23.45
CA LEU A 29 -2.64 13.78 -24.04
C LEU A 29 -1.22 13.51 -23.51
N THR A 30 -0.32 12.81 -24.21
CA THR A 30 0.71 13.44 -25.08
C THR A 30 1.43 12.40 -25.98
N VAL A 31 0.73 11.75 -26.93
CA VAL A 31 1.40 10.93 -27.98
C VAL A 31 1.09 11.40 -29.41
N LEU A 32 0.27 12.43 -29.61
CA LEU A 32 0.03 12.99 -30.95
C LEU A 32 0.68 14.38 -31.11
N ALA A 33 2.01 14.40 -31.08
CA ALA A 33 2.81 15.41 -31.75
C ALA A 33 3.75 14.71 -32.73
N ALA A 34 3.17 13.90 -33.61
CA ALA A 34 3.81 13.59 -34.88
C ALA A 34 3.84 14.90 -35.67
N GLY A 35 4.92 15.66 -35.50
CA GLY A 35 5.31 16.67 -36.47
C GLY A 35 5.55 15.95 -37.78
N ILE A 36 4.51 15.87 -38.60
CA ILE A 36 4.62 15.56 -40.02
C ILE A 36 5.43 16.73 -40.60
N PHE A 37 6.75 16.55 -40.64
CA PHE A 37 7.62 17.35 -41.48
C PHE A 37 7.42 16.88 -42.92
N LEU A 38 6.38 17.39 -43.56
CA LEU A 38 6.27 17.38 -45.01
C LEU A 38 7.26 18.43 -45.53
N PHE A 39 8.52 18.04 -45.68
CA PHE A 39 9.51 18.86 -46.37
C PHE A 39 9.19 18.84 -47.87
N PRO A 40 9.04 20.00 -48.54
CA PRO A 40 9.09 20.03 -49.99
C PRO A 40 10.50 19.64 -50.41
N VAL A 41 10.63 18.48 -51.08
CA VAL A 41 11.87 18.05 -51.70
C VAL A 41 12.03 18.84 -53.00
N THR A 42 12.61 20.03 -52.93
CA THR A 42 13.17 20.68 -54.11
C THR A 42 14.63 20.25 -54.20
N GLY A 43 14.93 19.39 -55.17
CA GLY A 43 16.28 18.89 -55.40
C GLY A 43 17.24 19.99 -55.84
N ALA A 44 18.40 20.05 -55.18
CA ALA A 44 19.74 20.18 -55.76
C ALA A 44 20.74 20.45 -54.61
N ASN A 45 21.81 19.64 -54.56
CA ASN A 45 22.91 19.58 -53.58
C ASN A 45 22.66 18.66 -52.37
N ALA A 46 22.99 17.38 -52.54
CA ALA A 46 23.20 16.47 -51.43
C ALA A 46 24.63 15.89 -51.49
N SER A 47 25.40 16.31 -50.51
CA SER A 47 26.75 15.94 -50.07
C SER A 47 27.11 17.05 -49.07
N PRO A 48 27.88 16.80 -48.01
CA PRO A 48 28.27 17.87 -47.09
C PRO A 48 28.88 19.05 -47.85
N SER A 49 28.56 20.29 -47.51
CA SER A 49 29.02 21.44 -48.31
C SER A 49 29.49 22.61 -47.45
N GLY A 50 30.39 23.43 -48.04
CA GLY A 50 31.04 24.53 -47.34
C GLY A 50 32.07 24.08 -46.30
N GLY A 51 32.68 22.91 -46.48
CA GLY A 51 33.67 22.35 -45.55
C GLY A 51 34.94 23.21 -45.47
N GLN A 52 35.26 23.67 -44.26
CA GLN A 52 36.45 24.48 -43.94
C GLN A 52 37.20 23.79 -42.79
N ILE A 53 38.44 23.36 -43.03
CA ILE A 53 39.29 22.79 -41.98
C ILE A 53 39.74 23.94 -41.06
N VAL A 54 39.41 23.84 -39.78
CA VAL A 54 39.68 24.88 -38.77
C VAL A 54 40.68 24.45 -37.70
N SER A 55 40.98 23.15 -37.59
CA SER A 55 42.07 22.65 -36.76
C SER A 55 42.59 21.29 -37.26
N GLY A 56 43.88 21.00 -37.08
CA GLY A 56 44.52 19.82 -37.67
C GLY A 56 44.80 19.96 -39.16
N SER A 57 45.12 18.85 -39.82
CA SER A 57 45.35 18.81 -41.27
C SER A 57 44.64 17.62 -41.95
N GLY A 58 44.21 17.86 -43.18
CA GLY A 58 43.53 16.89 -44.02
C GLY A 58 43.09 17.48 -45.36
N GLN A 59 42.41 16.68 -46.17
CA GLN A 59 41.83 17.09 -47.44
C GLN A 59 40.38 16.61 -47.59
N ILE A 60 39.53 17.45 -48.18
CA ILE A 60 38.14 17.13 -48.52
C ILE A 60 38.08 16.98 -50.05
N SER A 61 37.70 15.80 -50.53
CA SER A 61 37.52 15.48 -51.94
C SER A 61 36.10 15.03 -52.21
N GLN A 62 35.43 15.63 -53.19
CA GLN A 62 34.04 15.35 -53.53
C GLN A 62 33.94 15.00 -55.00
N GLN A 63 33.46 13.79 -55.32
CA GLN A 63 33.30 13.30 -56.68
C GLN A 63 31.97 12.57 -56.82
N GLY A 64 31.04 13.15 -57.57
CA GLY A 64 29.67 12.64 -57.69
C GLY A 64 28.99 12.55 -56.32
N GLY A 65 28.29 11.46 -56.04
CA GLY A 65 27.66 11.19 -54.73
C GLY A 65 28.62 10.73 -53.63
N ASN A 66 29.94 10.84 -53.81
CA ASN A 66 30.94 10.40 -52.83
C ASN A 66 31.79 11.57 -52.32
N SER A 67 31.83 11.75 -51.01
CA SER A 67 32.76 12.66 -50.31
C SER A 67 33.79 11.85 -49.53
N THR A 68 35.07 12.02 -49.82
CA THR A 68 36.18 11.44 -49.04
C THR A 68 36.91 12.54 -48.28
N ILE A 69 37.03 12.38 -46.96
CA ILE A 69 37.83 13.23 -46.08
C ILE A 69 39.06 12.44 -45.67
N THR A 70 40.23 12.84 -46.16
CA THR A 70 41.51 12.23 -45.78
C THR A 70 42.15 13.08 -44.68
N GLN A 71 42.11 12.58 -43.45
CA GLN A 71 42.68 13.20 -42.27
C GLN A 71 44.15 12.79 -42.12
N THR A 72 45.04 13.75 -41.84
CA THR A 72 46.48 13.50 -41.68
C THR A 72 47.00 13.71 -40.25
N THR A 73 46.28 14.46 -39.40
CA THR A 73 46.57 14.59 -37.96
C THR A 73 45.61 13.74 -37.11
N ASP A 74 45.97 13.41 -35.88
CA ASP A 74 45.08 12.61 -34.99
C ASP A 74 43.76 13.31 -34.65
N LYS A 75 43.75 14.64 -34.63
CA LYS A 75 42.53 15.44 -34.46
C LYS A 75 42.36 16.36 -35.66
N LEU A 76 41.16 16.36 -36.24
CA LEU A 76 40.78 17.21 -37.36
C LEU A 76 39.45 17.89 -37.06
N GLY A 77 39.41 19.22 -37.07
CA GLY A 77 38.19 20.01 -36.92
C GLY A 77 37.77 20.64 -38.24
N ILE A 78 36.51 20.46 -38.62
CA ILE A 78 35.92 20.95 -39.87
C ILE A 78 34.61 21.67 -39.56
N ASN A 79 34.47 22.90 -40.03
CA ASN A 79 33.19 23.62 -40.06
C ASN A 79 32.50 23.40 -41.40
N TRP A 80 31.19 23.23 -41.37
CA TRP A 80 30.34 22.97 -42.53
C TRP A 80 29.18 23.97 -42.59
N GLN A 81 28.76 24.37 -43.78
CA GLN A 81 27.51 25.11 -43.95
C GLN A 81 26.32 24.17 -43.79
N ASN A 82 26.40 22.97 -44.37
CA ASN A 82 25.49 21.86 -44.09
C ASN A 82 26.25 20.53 -44.14
N PHE A 83 25.73 19.53 -43.42
CA PHE A 83 26.25 18.18 -43.43
C PHE A 83 25.07 17.22 -43.61
N ASN A 84 24.76 16.93 -44.87
CA ASN A 84 23.69 16.03 -45.31
C ASN A 84 24.27 14.92 -46.19
N ILE A 85 23.65 13.74 -46.18
CA ILE A 85 24.03 12.61 -47.03
C ILE A 85 22.75 12.03 -47.60
N ALA A 86 22.45 12.24 -48.88
CA ALA A 86 21.23 11.70 -49.47
C ALA A 86 21.32 10.18 -49.70
N LYS A 87 20.18 9.59 -50.04
CA LYS A 87 20.07 8.16 -50.33
C LYS A 87 20.97 7.79 -51.51
N GLY A 88 21.87 6.83 -51.29
CA GLY A 88 22.85 6.37 -52.29
C GLY A 88 24.18 7.12 -52.27
N GLU A 89 24.30 8.19 -51.49
CA GLU A 89 25.56 8.91 -51.30
C GLU A 89 26.41 8.31 -50.18
N THR A 90 27.72 8.54 -50.25
CA THR A 90 28.68 8.08 -49.23
C THR A 90 29.60 9.21 -48.78
N VAL A 91 29.73 9.37 -47.46
CA VAL A 91 30.82 10.13 -46.83
C VAL A 91 31.78 9.16 -46.18
N ARG A 92 33.08 9.28 -46.49
CA ARG A 92 34.12 8.38 -45.97
C ARG A 92 35.27 9.17 -45.37
N PHE A 93 35.56 8.93 -44.10
CA PHE A 93 36.74 9.43 -43.41
C PHE A 93 37.86 8.38 -43.47
N ILE A 94 39.02 8.78 -44.00
CA ILE A 94 40.27 8.02 -43.92
C ILE A 94 41.14 8.72 -42.89
N GLN A 95 41.39 8.06 -41.76
CA GLN A 95 42.04 8.65 -40.59
C GLN A 95 43.34 7.91 -40.26
N PRO A 96 44.32 8.55 -39.58
CA PRO A 96 45.62 7.95 -39.28
C PRO A 96 45.52 6.65 -38.47
N SER A 97 44.59 6.58 -37.53
CA SER A 97 44.36 5.39 -36.69
C SER A 97 42.89 5.27 -36.28
N ALA A 98 42.54 4.14 -35.65
CA ALA A 98 41.22 3.94 -35.03
C ALA A 98 40.95 4.91 -33.87
N ASN A 99 41.99 5.50 -33.28
CA ASN A 99 41.89 6.47 -32.19
C ASN A 99 41.75 7.91 -32.67
N SER A 100 42.02 8.19 -33.95
CA SER A 100 41.94 9.53 -34.51
C SER A 100 40.48 10.02 -34.54
N VAL A 101 40.27 11.32 -34.32
CA VAL A 101 38.94 11.93 -34.19
C VAL A 101 38.75 13.04 -35.22
N ALA A 102 37.65 13.00 -35.96
CA ALA A 102 37.21 14.05 -36.87
C ALA A 102 36.00 14.79 -36.28
N LEU A 103 36.18 16.04 -35.85
CA LEU A 103 35.12 16.94 -35.40
C LEU A 103 34.50 17.70 -36.57
N ASN A 104 33.21 17.50 -36.80
CA ASN A 104 32.42 18.12 -37.85
C ASN A 104 31.35 19.01 -37.21
N ARG A 105 31.46 20.34 -37.36
CA ARG A 105 30.51 21.31 -36.81
C ARG A 105 29.71 21.97 -37.92
N VAL A 106 28.38 21.93 -37.84
CA VAL A 106 27.49 22.62 -38.77
C VAL A 106 27.17 24.02 -38.25
N LEU A 107 27.46 25.04 -39.05
CA LEU A 107 27.22 26.45 -38.72
C LEU A 107 25.96 27.02 -39.40
N GLY A 108 25.41 26.33 -40.41
CA GLY A 108 24.17 26.72 -41.06
C GLY A 108 22.93 26.54 -40.19
N SER A 109 21.77 26.90 -40.74
CA SER A 109 20.47 26.86 -40.05
C SER A 109 19.77 25.50 -40.11
N ASP A 110 20.21 24.60 -40.99
CA ASP A 110 19.50 23.36 -41.27
C ASP A 110 19.97 22.22 -40.38
N ALA A 111 19.05 21.32 -40.05
CA ALA A 111 19.37 20.06 -39.40
C ALA A 111 20.13 19.14 -40.37
N SER A 112 20.97 18.26 -39.81
CA SER A 112 21.68 17.24 -40.57
C SER A 112 20.76 16.06 -40.86
N ALA A 113 20.48 15.79 -42.14
CA ALA A 113 19.69 14.66 -42.59
C ALA A 113 20.58 13.64 -43.31
N ILE A 114 20.70 12.45 -42.71
CA ILE A 114 21.56 11.36 -43.16
C ILE A 114 20.69 10.20 -43.66
N TYR A 115 20.55 10.07 -44.97
CA TYR A 115 19.85 8.97 -45.66
C TYR A 115 20.79 7.95 -46.29
N GLY A 116 22.05 8.34 -46.57
CA GLY A 116 23.06 7.50 -47.21
C GLY A 116 24.03 6.83 -46.23
N THR A 117 25.28 6.68 -46.65
CA THR A 117 26.33 5.97 -45.90
C THR A 117 27.36 6.93 -45.31
N LEU A 118 27.69 6.77 -44.04
CA LEU A 118 28.82 7.42 -43.37
C LEU A 118 29.80 6.33 -42.91
N SER A 119 31.07 6.41 -43.32
CA SER A 119 32.10 5.44 -42.94
C SER A 119 33.37 6.09 -42.41
N ALA A 120 34.01 5.48 -41.42
CA ALA A 120 35.28 5.93 -40.87
C ALA A 120 36.07 4.75 -40.27
N ASN A 121 37.40 4.73 -40.44
CA ASN A 121 38.23 3.77 -39.70
C ASN A 121 38.51 4.21 -38.25
N GLY A 122 38.31 5.49 -37.91
CA GLY A 122 38.41 6.05 -36.56
C GLY A 122 37.10 6.70 -36.11
N LYS A 123 37.18 7.78 -35.33
CA LYS A 123 36.03 8.39 -34.63
C LYS A 123 35.52 9.63 -35.34
N VAL A 124 34.20 9.83 -35.38
CA VAL A 124 33.52 10.96 -36.02
C VAL A 124 32.64 11.69 -35.01
N PHE A 125 32.87 12.98 -34.79
CA PHE A 125 31.98 13.82 -34.00
C PHE A 125 31.19 14.69 -34.98
N LEU A 126 29.85 14.61 -34.93
CA LEU A 126 28.94 15.43 -35.72
C LEU A 126 28.14 16.32 -34.76
N ILE A 127 28.38 17.62 -34.85
CA ILE A 127 27.73 18.63 -34.03
C ILE A 127 26.84 19.51 -34.90
N ASN A 128 25.55 19.53 -34.62
CA ASN A 128 24.59 20.41 -35.29
C ASN A 128 23.50 20.88 -34.31
N PRO A 129 23.52 22.15 -33.85
CA PRO A 129 22.52 22.69 -32.93
C PRO A 129 21.07 22.65 -33.43
N ASN A 130 20.85 22.55 -34.75
CA ASN A 130 19.52 22.50 -35.37
C ASN A 130 18.91 21.09 -35.38
N GLY A 131 19.72 20.05 -35.16
CA GLY A 131 19.27 18.66 -35.09
C GLY A 131 20.06 17.72 -36.00
N ILE A 132 19.98 16.42 -35.71
CA ILE A 132 20.62 15.35 -36.47
C ILE A 132 19.62 14.20 -36.61
N LEU A 133 19.32 13.80 -37.84
CA LEU A 133 18.49 12.65 -38.18
C LEU A 133 19.31 11.64 -38.99
N PHE A 134 19.47 10.44 -38.45
CA PHE A 134 19.86 9.26 -39.24
C PHE A 134 18.58 8.58 -39.71
N ALA A 135 18.20 8.79 -40.97
CA ALA A 135 16.91 8.41 -41.52
C ALA A 135 16.82 6.88 -41.80
N PRO A 136 15.61 6.33 -42.03
CA PRO A 136 15.45 4.91 -42.33
C PRO A 136 16.29 4.48 -43.54
N GLY A 137 17.07 3.42 -43.35
CA GLY A 137 17.97 2.88 -44.38
C GLY A 137 19.38 3.50 -44.42
N SER A 138 19.67 4.53 -43.64
CA SER A 138 21.04 5.08 -43.54
C SER A 138 21.98 4.09 -42.84
N GLN A 139 23.25 4.06 -43.24
CA GLN A 139 24.28 3.20 -42.64
C GLN A 139 25.45 4.03 -42.13
N VAL A 140 25.75 3.93 -40.84
CA VAL A 140 26.91 4.57 -40.21
C VAL A 140 27.84 3.48 -39.68
N ASN A 141 29.06 3.40 -40.22
CA ASN A 141 30.06 2.38 -39.86
C ASN A 141 31.37 3.06 -39.45
N VAL A 142 31.67 3.14 -38.16
CA VAL A 142 32.77 3.97 -37.62
C VAL A 142 33.53 3.27 -36.50
N GLY A 143 34.70 3.78 -36.11
CA GLY A 143 35.36 3.39 -34.86
C GLY A 143 34.65 3.93 -33.60
N GLY A 144 33.99 5.08 -33.73
CA GLY A 144 33.09 5.63 -32.72
C GLY A 144 32.40 6.90 -33.21
N ILE A 145 31.25 7.25 -32.64
CA ILE A 145 30.51 8.47 -33.02
C ILE A 145 29.99 9.24 -31.81
N VAL A 146 30.13 10.58 -31.88
CA VAL A 146 29.37 11.51 -31.04
C VAL A 146 28.49 12.34 -31.96
N ALA A 147 27.17 12.19 -31.87
CA ALA A 147 26.21 13.04 -32.56
C ALA A 147 25.55 13.97 -31.53
N SER A 148 25.72 15.28 -31.67
CA SER A 148 25.33 16.23 -30.63
C SER A 148 24.63 17.49 -31.18
N THR A 149 23.60 17.96 -30.48
CA THR A 149 23.06 19.33 -30.67
C THR A 149 23.69 20.35 -29.72
N MET A 150 24.50 19.90 -28.75
CA MET A 150 25.37 20.73 -27.94
C MET A 150 26.69 20.98 -28.66
N ASN A 151 27.28 22.15 -28.49
CA ASN A 151 28.52 22.55 -29.18
C ASN A 151 29.77 22.22 -28.35
N MET A 152 30.91 22.07 -29.01
CA MET A 152 32.23 21.88 -28.41
C MET A 152 33.20 22.93 -28.96
N THR A 153 34.02 23.53 -28.10
CA THR A 153 35.02 24.52 -28.55
C THR A 153 36.23 23.82 -29.17
N ASP A 154 36.90 24.48 -30.13
CA ASP A 154 38.13 23.92 -30.72
C ASP A 154 39.24 23.75 -29.67
N SER A 155 39.35 24.66 -28.71
CA SER A 155 40.32 24.57 -27.62
C SER A 155 40.12 23.32 -26.77
N ASP A 156 38.86 23.04 -26.41
CA ASP A 156 38.50 21.85 -25.64
C ASP A 156 38.74 20.57 -26.44
N PHE A 157 38.32 20.54 -27.71
CA PHE A 157 38.58 19.42 -28.61
C PHE A 157 40.08 19.11 -28.75
N GLN A 158 40.90 20.12 -29.02
CA GLN A 158 42.35 19.97 -29.19
C GLN A 158 43.03 19.53 -27.89
N ALA A 159 42.61 20.06 -26.74
CA ALA A 159 43.09 19.63 -25.44
C ALA A 159 42.57 18.24 -25.00
N GLY A 160 41.65 17.62 -25.75
CA GLY A 160 41.06 16.33 -25.39
C GLY A 160 40.06 16.43 -24.24
N ARG A 161 39.57 17.64 -23.95
CA ARG A 161 38.50 17.88 -22.98
C ARG A 161 37.19 17.87 -23.73
N TYR A 162 36.43 16.77 -23.67
CA TYR A 162 35.19 16.66 -24.44
C TYR A 162 34.00 17.22 -23.68
N LYS A 163 34.05 18.54 -23.45
CA LYS A 163 32.96 19.30 -22.82
C LYS A 163 32.05 19.88 -23.89
N LEU A 164 30.77 19.51 -23.82
CA LEU A 164 29.74 20.00 -24.72
C LEU A 164 28.78 20.92 -23.97
N SER A 165 28.39 22.01 -24.60
CA SER A 165 27.37 22.92 -24.06
C SER A 165 26.65 23.68 -25.17
N GLY A 166 25.41 24.07 -24.93
CA GLY A 166 24.68 24.98 -25.82
C GLY A 166 23.17 24.83 -25.76
N ASN A 167 22.46 25.86 -26.24
CA ASN A 167 20.99 25.88 -26.31
C ASN A 167 20.46 25.36 -27.67
N GLY A 168 21.08 24.32 -28.22
CA GLY A 168 20.60 23.68 -29.45
C GLY A 168 19.14 23.26 -29.31
N LYS A 169 18.29 23.68 -30.25
CA LYS A 169 16.84 23.40 -30.23
C LYS A 169 16.49 22.08 -30.92
N GLY A 170 17.42 21.51 -31.68
CA GLY A 170 17.23 20.26 -32.41
C GLY A 170 17.21 19.02 -31.51
N SER A 171 16.76 17.91 -32.10
CA SER A 171 16.85 16.56 -31.54
C SER A 171 17.93 15.74 -32.26
N VAL A 172 18.48 14.73 -31.58
CA VAL A 172 19.30 13.68 -32.22
C VAL A 172 18.46 12.42 -32.31
N ILE A 173 18.15 11.96 -33.52
CA ILE A 173 17.26 10.83 -33.77
C ILE A 173 17.95 9.83 -34.69
N ASN A 174 18.05 8.57 -34.26
CA ASN A 174 18.46 7.46 -35.11
C ASN A 174 17.26 6.59 -35.52
N GLN A 175 16.97 6.52 -36.81
CA GLN A 175 16.03 5.60 -37.46
C GLN A 175 16.75 4.62 -38.42
N GLY A 176 18.07 4.79 -38.61
CA GLY A 176 18.92 3.97 -39.47
C GLY A 176 19.68 2.89 -38.69
N THR A 177 20.85 2.51 -39.22
CA THR A 177 21.79 1.59 -38.55
C THR A 177 23.10 2.30 -38.24
N ILE A 178 23.51 2.29 -36.97
CA ILE A 178 24.80 2.79 -36.50
C ILE A 178 25.59 1.62 -35.93
N THR A 179 26.79 1.39 -36.47
CA THR A 179 27.72 0.35 -36.05
C THR A 179 29.04 1.00 -35.67
N ALA A 180 29.44 0.87 -34.41
CA ALA A 180 30.79 1.12 -33.96
C ALA A 180 31.59 -0.19 -33.96
N THR A 181 32.91 -0.12 -34.18
CA THR A 181 33.80 -1.27 -33.99
C THR A 181 33.75 -1.79 -32.56
N ASP A 182 34.15 -3.04 -32.34
CA ASP A 182 34.28 -3.61 -31.00
C ASP A 182 35.17 -2.72 -30.10
N GLY A 183 34.73 -2.45 -28.86
CA GLY A 183 35.37 -1.50 -27.94
C GLY A 183 35.08 -0.02 -28.21
N GLY A 184 34.47 0.30 -29.36
CA GLY A 184 34.08 1.66 -29.75
C GLY A 184 32.87 2.22 -28.99
N TYR A 185 32.37 3.39 -29.41
CA TYR A 185 31.24 4.02 -28.74
C TYR A 185 30.27 4.73 -29.67
N VAL A 186 29.04 4.92 -29.20
CA VAL A 186 28.00 5.73 -29.84
C VAL A 186 27.37 6.63 -28.79
N ALA A 187 27.52 7.95 -28.92
CA ALA A 187 26.89 8.93 -28.03
C ALA A 187 25.93 9.82 -28.82
N LEU A 188 24.63 9.78 -28.51
CA LEU A 188 23.61 10.69 -29.04
C LEU A 188 23.22 11.68 -27.95
N LEU A 189 23.52 12.96 -28.16
CA LEU A 189 23.45 14.00 -27.13
C LEU A 189 22.61 15.19 -27.59
N GLY A 190 21.64 15.62 -26.79
CA GLY A 190 20.88 16.83 -27.10
C GLY A 190 19.82 17.10 -26.05
N THR A 191 18.89 18.03 -26.30
CA THR A 191 17.71 18.15 -25.42
C THR A 191 16.84 16.87 -25.52
N GLN A 192 16.73 16.30 -26.72
CA GLN A 192 16.11 15.00 -26.97
C GLN A 192 17.09 14.10 -27.74
N ALA A 193 17.34 12.91 -27.21
CA ALA A 193 18.13 11.86 -27.86
C ALA A 193 17.26 10.60 -28.02
N LYS A 194 17.08 10.12 -29.26
CA LYS A 194 16.17 9.01 -29.57
C LYS A 194 16.82 7.96 -30.46
N ASN A 195 16.60 6.70 -30.11
CA ASN A 195 16.88 5.56 -30.98
C ASN A 195 15.58 4.82 -31.35
N GLU A 196 15.25 4.86 -32.62
CA GLU A 196 14.13 4.16 -33.27
C GLU A 196 14.64 3.11 -34.27
N GLY A 197 15.96 3.11 -34.57
CA GLY A 197 16.65 2.19 -35.47
C GLY A 197 17.52 1.17 -34.72
N ILE A 198 18.68 0.86 -35.27
CA ILE A 198 19.64 -0.13 -34.74
C ILE A 198 20.94 0.58 -34.36
N ILE A 199 21.46 0.28 -33.17
CA ILE A 199 22.81 0.67 -32.72
C ILE A 199 23.57 -0.59 -32.26
N THR A 200 24.78 -0.79 -32.77
CA THR A 200 25.69 -1.88 -32.36
C THR A 200 27.05 -1.32 -31.94
N ALA A 201 27.56 -1.70 -30.76
CA ALA A 201 28.90 -1.38 -30.27
C ALA A 201 29.37 -2.43 -29.24
N ASN A 202 29.67 -3.66 -29.69
CA ASN A 202 30.05 -4.74 -28.78
C ASN A 202 31.31 -4.38 -27.98
N GLN A 203 31.38 -4.82 -26.73
CA GLN A 203 32.46 -4.55 -25.77
C GLN A 203 32.67 -3.06 -25.43
N GLY A 204 31.92 -2.16 -26.09
CA GLY A 204 32.00 -0.71 -26.02
C GLY A 204 30.85 -0.08 -25.24
N THR A 205 30.56 1.20 -25.54
CA THR A 205 29.57 1.99 -24.78
C THR A 205 28.59 2.71 -25.71
N VAL A 206 27.29 2.60 -25.41
CA VAL A 206 26.23 3.40 -26.05
C VAL A 206 25.60 4.34 -25.04
N VAL A 207 25.47 5.62 -25.41
CA VAL A 207 24.91 6.66 -24.57
C VAL A 207 23.81 7.43 -25.31
N LEU A 208 22.64 7.55 -24.70
CA LEU A 208 21.56 8.45 -25.11
C LEU A 208 21.33 9.46 -24.00
N ALA A 209 21.56 10.75 -24.27
CA ALA A 209 21.52 11.75 -23.21
C ALA A 209 20.72 13.02 -23.54
N GLY A 210 19.80 13.35 -22.63
CA GLY A 210 19.01 14.57 -22.61
C GLY A 210 19.59 15.66 -21.71
N GLY A 211 20.00 16.81 -22.25
CA GLY A 211 20.56 17.92 -21.45
C GLY A 211 20.93 19.16 -22.27
N LYS A 212 21.55 20.14 -21.61
CA LYS A 212 22.12 21.36 -22.24
C LYS A 212 23.64 21.41 -22.20
N ALA A 213 24.25 20.67 -21.29
CA ALA A 213 25.68 20.49 -21.24
C ALA A 213 26.00 19.06 -20.77
N ALA A 214 27.07 18.53 -21.32
CA ALA A 214 27.54 17.19 -21.03
C ALA A 214 29.08 17.16 -21.05
N THR A 215 29.67 16.39 -20.14
CA THR A 215 31.09 16.06 -20.19
C THR A 215 31.24 14.57 -20.50
N LEU A 216 32.02 14.26 -21.52
CA LEU A 216 32.38 12.90 -21.91
C LEU A 216 33.80 12.61 -21.44
N ASP A 217 33.96 11.51 -20.70
CA ASP A 217 35.26 11.02 -20.24
C ASP A 217 35.61 9.71 -20.96
N PHE A 218 36.75 9.70 -21.65
CA PHE A 218 37.23 8.54 -22.42
C PHE A 218 38.53 8.03 -21.82
N THR A 219 38.66 6.70 -21.70
CA THR A 219 39.90 6.03 -21.35
C THR A 219 40.23 4.99 -22.41
N GLY A 220 41.42 5.08 -23.00
CA GLY A 220 41.77 4.27 -24.17
C GLY A 220 40.85 4.57 -25.36
N ASP A 221 40.19 3.53 -25.88
CA ASP A 221 39.28 3.61 -27.01
C ASP A 221 37.80 3.80 -26.64
N GLY A 222 37.41 3.57 -25.38
CA GLY A 222 36.02 3.57 -24.90
C GLY A 222 35.58 4.84 -24.14
N LEU A 223 34.26 5.06 -24.08
CA LEU A 223 33.62 6.06 -23.22
C LEU A 223 33.38 5.46 -21.83
N LEU A 224 34.01 6.03 -20.81
CA LEU A 224 33.96 5.55 -19.43
C LEU A 224 32.81 6.19 -18.65
N ASN A 225 32.64 7.51 -18.80
CA ASN A 225 31.63 8.25 -18.05
C ASN A 225 30.98 9.37 -18.87
N LEU A 226 29.73 9.66 -18.54
CA LEU A 226 28.97 10.82 -19.00
C LEU A 226 28.44 11.55 -17.76
N ALA A 227 28.70 12.85 -17.67
CA ALA A 227 28.01 13.74 -16.73
C ALA A 227 27.11 14.72 -17.48
N ILE A 228 25.88 14.94 -16.99
CA ILE A 228 25.01 16.02 -17.48
C ILE A 228 25.21 17.25 -16.61
N ASP A 229 26.03 18.17 -17.10
CA ASP A 229 26.50 19.35 -16.34
C ASP A 229 25.45 20.46 -16.27
N GLN A 230 24.54 20.53 -17.25
CA GLN A 230 23.43 21.50 -17.26
C GLN A 230 22.15 20.87 -17.78
N LYS A 231 21.07 21.17 -17.07
CA LYS A 231 19.77 20.53 -17.23
C LYS A 231 18.86 21.31 -18.20
N ALA A 232 17.98 20.63 -18.95
CA ALA A 232 17.09 21.24 -19.95
C ALA A 232 15.60 21.17 -19.55
N LEU A 233 14.77 22.09 -20.06
CA LEU A 233 13.32 21.96 -19.98
C LEU A 233 12.89 20.85 -20.95
N ALA A 234 12.15 19.85 -20.48
CA ALA A 234 11.73 18.67 -21.28
C ALA A 234 12.89 17.85 -21.87
N ALA A 235 13.95 17.63 -21.08
CA ALA A 235 15.03 16.71 -21.47
C ALA A 235 14.51 15.27 -21.58
N SER A 236 14.87 14.56 -22.66
CA SER A 236 14.47 13.16 -22.84
C SER A 236 15.52 12.30 -23.55
N ALA A 237 15.64 11.06 -23.07
CA ALA A 237 16.36 9.98 -23.74
C ALA A 237 15.40 8.81 -23.99
N ALA A 238 15.24 8.37 -25.23
CA ALA A 238 14.26 7.34 -25.58
C ALA A 238 14.82 6.25 -26.51
N ASN A 239 14.42 5.01 -26.28
CA ASN A 239 14.71 3.87 -27.15
C ASN A 239 13.43 3.10 -27.47
N SER A 240 13.07 3.05 -28.75
CA SER A 240 12.02 2.17 -29.30
C SER A 240 12.59 1.14 -30.29
N GLY A 241 13.85 1.30 -30.69
CA GLY A 241 14.58 0.38 -31.56
C GLY A 241 15.43 -0.66 -30.81
N LEU A 242 16.52 -1.10 -31.45
CA LEU A 242 17.50 -2.04 -30.91
C LEU A 242 18.81 -1.33 -30.56
N ILE A 243 19.33 -1.59 -29.36
CA ILE A 243 20.71 -1.28 -28.97
C ILE A 243 21.39 -2.59 -28.55
N GLN A 244 22.55 -2.90 -29.13
CA GLN A 244 23.31 -4.12 -28.84
C GLN A 244 24.79 -3.83 -28.53
N VAL A 245 25.23 -4.18 -27.33
CA VAL A 245 26.58 -3.93 -26.80
C VAL A 245 27.07 -5.12 -25.95
N ASN A 246 27.20 -6.32 -26.54
CA ASN A 246 27.58 -7.51 -25.76
C ASN A 246 28.95 -7.32 -25.08
N GLY A 247 29.04 -7.58 -23.77
CA GLY A 247 30.21 -7.29 -22.92
C GLY A 247 30.48 -5.80 -22.70
N GLY A 248 29.56 -4.93 -23.09
CA GLY A 248 29.65 -3.47 -23.03
C GLY A 248 28.62 -2.82 -22.11
N GLN A 249 28.42 -1.52 -22.29
CA GLN A 249 27.55 -0.71 -21.44
C GLN A 249 26.56 0.14 -22.24
N VAL A 250 25.32 0.25 -21.76
CA VAL A 250 24.34 1.25 -22.22
C VAL A 250 23.99 2.19 -21.07
N VAL A 251 24.02 3.49 -21.34
CA VAL A 251 23.53 4.52 -20.43
C VAL A 251 22.48 5.37 -21.15
N MET A 252 21.27 5.44 -20.59
CA MET A 252 20.25 6.39 -21.00
C MET A 252 19.98 7.33 -19.85
N THR A 253 20.18 8.64 -20.05
CA THR A 253 19.99 9.61 -18.98
C THR A 253 19.42 10.94 -19.47
N ALA A 254 18.71 11.65 -18.60
CA ALA A 254 18.22 12.99 -18.90
C ALA A 254 18.23 13.88 -17.64
N GLY A 255 18.60 15.15 -17.78
CA GLY A 255 18.61 16.13 -16.67
C GLY A 255 17.67 17.32 -16.91
N THR A 256 16.80 17.67 -15.94
CA THR A 256 15.89 18.84 -16.03
C THR A 256 16.13 19.97 -15.04
N ALA A 257 16.00 21.22 -15.51
CA ALA A 257 16.20 22.43 -14.72
C ALA A 257 15.00 22.79 -13.82
N ASN A 258 13.82 22.17 -14.01
CA ASN A 258 12.60 22.52 -13.28
C ASN A 258 11.76 21.25 -12.96
N THR A 259 11.22 21.17 -11.76
CA THR A 259 10.41 20.04 -11.26
C THR A 259 9.07 19.91 -11.99
N LEU A 260 8.49 20.98 -12.54
CA LEU A 260 7.17 20.93 -13.20
C LEU A 260 7.14 20.23 -14.57
N ALA A 261 8.28 20.06 -15.25
CA ALA A 261 8.32 19.54 -16.62
C ALA A 261 8.72 18.06 -16.73
N GLY A 262 9.31 17.48 -15.66
CA GLY A 262 9.84 16.11 -15.61
C GLY A 262 10.96 15.82 -16.63
N THR A 263 11.99 15.08 -16.25
CA THR A 263 12.79 14.34 -17.27
C THR A 263 12.07 13.05 -17.61
N VAL A 264 12.23 12.59 -18.85
CA VAL A 264 11.67 11.30 -19.28
C VAL A 264 12.75 10.46 -19.92
N VAL A 265 13.13 9.38 -19.24
CA VAL A 265 13.89 8.27 -19.84
C VAL A 265 12.88 7.17 -20.16
N ASN A 266 12.80 6.78 -21.43
CA ASN A 266 11.81 5.79 -21.87
C ASN A 266 12.44 4.69 -22.74
N ASN A 267 12.30 3.44 -22.32
CA ASN A 267 12.59 2.29 -23.16
C ASN A 267 11.31 1.48 -23.47
N SER A 268 10.91 1.48 -24.73
CA SER A 268 9.90 0.56 -25.29
C SER A 268 10.50 -0.47 -26.24
N GLY A 269 11.78 -0.30 -26.61
CA GLY A 269 12.52 -1.17 -27.52
C GLY A 269 13.29 -2.28 -26.80
N VAL A 270 14.38 -2.71 -27.43
CA VAL A 270 15.26 -3.78 -26.94
C VAL A 270 16.66 -3.24 -26.69
N ILE A 271 17.19 -3.46 -25.50
CA ILE A 271 18.58 -3.17 -25.14
C ILE A 271 19.25 -4.47 -24.72
N LYS A 272 20.30 -4.88 -25.45
CA LYS A 272 21.10 -6.08 -25.18
C LYS A 272 22.52 -5.69 -24.81
N ALA A 273 22.94 -6.05 -23.61
CA ALA A 273 24.32 -6.01 -23.15
C ALA A 273 24.65 -7.37 -22.52
N GLN A 274 24.54 -8.44 -23.30
CA GLN A 274 24.76 -9.81 -22.81
C GLN A 274 26.23 -10.02 -22.43
N SER A 275 26.51 -10.89 -21.46
CA SER A 275 27.88 -11.16 -21.00
C SER A 275 28.74 -11.74 -22.14
N ALA A 276 29.95 -11.20 -22.31
CA ALA A 276 31.00 -11.76 -23.15
C ALA A 276 32.02 -12.49 -22.25
N VAL A 277 32.82 -13.42 -22.80
CA VAL A 277 33.68 -14.39 -22.07
C VAL A 277 34.21 -13.89 -20.72
N ASN A 278 34.83 -12.70 -20.66
CA ASN A 278 35.44 -12.15 -19.44
C ASN A 278 34.80 -10.84 -18.94
N LYS A 279 33.67 -10.39 -19.49
CA LYS A 279 33.07 -9.10 -19.15
C LYS A 279 31.55 -9.16 -19.19
N ASN A 280 30.94 -8.89 -18.04
CA ASN A 280 29.50 -8.77 -17.89
C ASN A 280 29.02 -7.42 -18.45
N GLY A 281 27.86 -7.41 -19.09
CA GLY A 281 27.30 -6.16 -19.59
C GLY A 281 26.50 -5.38 -18.54
N VAL A 282 26.31 -4.10 -18.83
CA VAL A 282 25.66 -3.15 -17.92
C VAL A 282 24.64 -2.30 -18.67
N ILE A 283 23.43 -2.18 -18.13
CA ILE A 283 22.39 -1.27 -18.63
C ILE A 283 21.98 -0.32 -17.50
N ILE A 284 22.04 0.98 -17.75
CA ILE A 284 21.62 2.02 -16.80
C ILE A 284 20.59 2.92 -17.49
N LEU A 285 19.38 2.96 -16.94
CA LEU A 285 18.36 3.95 -17.26
C LEU A 285 18.24 4.88 -16.05
N ASP A 286 18.59 6.16 -16.20
CA ASP A 286 18.68 7.11 -15.09
C ASP A 286 17.98 8.45 -15.41
N GLY A 287 16.83 8.69 -14.80
CA GLY A 287 16.07 9.94 -14.92
C GLY A 287 16.63 11.09 -14.07
N GLY A 288 17.54 10.82 -13.15
CA GLY A 288 18.04 11.77 -12.17
C GLY A 288 17.02 12.19 -11.11
N PRO A 289 17.38 13.16 -10.23
CA PRO A 289 16.67 13.50 -8.99
C PRO A 289 15.19 13.86 -9.13
N ASN A 290 14.79 14.35 -10.30
CA ASN A 290 13.44 14.87 -10.57
C ASN A 290 12.79 14.17 -11.78
N GLY A 291 13.23 12.94 -12.07
CA GLY A 291 12.98 12.28 -13.33
C GLY A 291 12.09 11.07 -13.27
N THR A 292 11.32 10.86 -14.33
CA THR A 292 10.57 9.63 -14.53
C THR A 292 11.30 8.70 -15.48
N VAL A 293 11.43 7.43 -15.08
CA VAL A 293 11.91 6.36 -15.96
C VAL A 293 10.78 5.37 -16.21
N THR A 294 10.46 5.17 -17.48
CA THR A 294 9.48 4.17 -17.92
C THR A 294 10.15 3.09 -18.75
N ASN A 295 9.95 1.82 -18.41
CA ASN A 295 10.37 0.71 -19.25
C ASN A 295 9.19 -0.23 -19.53
N SER A 296 8.86 -0.38 -20.81
CA SER A 296 7.88 -1.35 -21.32
C SER A 296 8.53 -2.42 -22.21
N GLY A 297 9.80 -2.22 -22.57
CA GLY A 297 10.57 -3.09 -23.46
C GLY A 297 11.47 -4.11 -22.74
N ILE A 298 12.50 -4.56 -23.45
CA ILE A 298 13.44 -5.60 -23.00
C ILE A 298 14.78 -4.97 -22.63
N LEU A 299 15.28 -5.28 -21.42
CA LEU A 299 16.66 -5.03 -20.98
C LEU A 299 17.31 -6.39 -20.71
N ASP A 300 18.34 -6.73 -21.48
CA ASP A 300 18.92 -8.07 -21.47
C ASP A 300 20.43 -8.02 -21.23
N VAL A 301 20.86 -8.46 -20.05
CA VAL A 301 22.25 -8.60 -19.63
C VAL A 301 22.60 -10.06 -19.28
N ASN A 302 21.89 -11.03 -19.86
CA ASN A 302 22.11 -12.44 -19.53
C ASN A 302 23.50 -12.96 -19.94
N GLY A 303 23.97 -14.00 -19.26
CA GLY A 303 25.21 -14.73 -19.60
C GLY A 303 24.95 -16.22 -19.75
N ARG A 304 24.66 -16.69 -20.97
CA ARG A 304 24.19 -18.07 -21.22
C ARG A 304 25.27 -19.07 -21.60
N ASN A 305 26.49 -18.64 -21.89
CA ASN A 305 27.57 -19.58 -22.19
C ASN A 305 28.14 -20.15 -20.89
N ALA A 306 28.76 -21.33 -20.98
CA ALA A 306 29.36 -22.01 -19.84
C ALA A 306 30.28 -21.08 -19.04
N GLY A 307 30.08 -21.02 -17.71
CA GLY A 307 30.88 -20.19 -16.81
C GLY A 307 30.51 -18.72 -16.77
N GLN A 308 29.54 -18.25 -17.59
CA GLN A 308 29.11 -16.86 -17.58
C GLN A 308 28.12 -16.58 -16.45
N THR A 309 28.23 -15.38 -15.89
CA THR A 309 27.27 -14.84 -14.92
C THR A 309 26.42 -13.75 -15.58
N GLY A 310 25.27 -13.46 -14.98
CA GLY A 310 24.43 -12.34 -15.40
C GLY A 310 25.08 -10.97 -15.12
N GLY A 311 24.77 -10.00 -15.97
CA GLY A 311 25.23 -8.61 -15.82
C GLY A 311 24.39 -7.76 -14.86
N THR A 312 24.45 -6.45 -15.05
CA THR A 312 23.77 -5.47 -14.16
C THR A 312 22.75 -4.62 -14.92
N ILE A 313 21.54 -4.53 -14.39
CA ILE A 313 20.51 -3.57 -14.84
C ILE A 313 20.21 -2.60 -13.69
N LYS A 314 20.22 -1.29 -13.98
CA LYS A 314 19.77 -0.23 -13.07
C LYS A 314 18.69 0.60 -13.76
N VAL A 315 17.55 0.77 -13.11
CA VAL A 315 16.45 1.64 -13.53
C VAL A 315 16.16 2.61 -12.39
N LEU A 316 16.65 3.85 -12.50
CA LEU A 316 16.73 4.82 -11.41
C LEU A 316 16.11 6.15 -11.82
N GLY A 317 15.47 6.84 -10.87
CA GLY A 317 14.85 8.15 -11.08
C GLY A 317 14.02 8.52 -9.86
N GLU A 318 13.41 9.71 -9.85
CA GLU A 318 12.44 10.10 -8.80
C GLU A 318 11.20 9.19 -8.84
N LYS A 319 10.78 8.82 -10.05
CA LYS A 319 9.66 7.93 -10.31
C LYS A 319 10.06 6.85 -11.30
N VAL A 320 9.80 5.58 -10.97
CA VAL A 320 10.11 4.44 -11.83
C VAL A 320 8.86 3.62 -12.12
N GLU A 321 8.56 3.40 -13.40
CA GLU A 321 7.42 2.60 -13.85
C GLU A 321 7.84 1.51 -14.84
N LEU A 322 7.71 0.25 -14.43
CA LEU A 322 7.81 -0.90 -15.32
C LEU A 322 6.39 -1.34 -15.71
N THR A 323 6.11 -1.35 -17.01
CA THR A 323 4.74 -1.52 -17.53
C THR A 323 4.65 -2.54 -18.67
N GLY A 324 3.43 -2.85 -19.10
CA GLY A 324 3.19 -3.78 -20.20
C GLY A 324 3.74 -5.18 -19.91
N GLN A 325 4.60 -5.66 -20.80
CA GLN A 325 5.28 -6.96 -20.72
C GLN A 325 6.81 -6.77 -20.59
N ALA A 326 7.24 -5.71 -19.90
CA ALA A 326 8.66 -5.41 -19.75
C ALA A 326 9.43 -6.62 -19.20
N LYS A 327 10.60 -6.89 -19.78
CA LYS A 327 11.48 -8.00 -19.38
C LYS A 327 12.87 -7.49 -19.05
N LEU A 328 13.29 -7.70 -17.81
CA LEU A 328 14.66 -7.48 -17.37
C LEU A 328 15.29 -8.85 -17.11
N ASP A 329 16.30 -9.22 -17.89
CA ASP A 329 16.93 -10.54 -17.84
C ASP A 329 18.42 -10.39 -17.51
N ALA A 330 18.78 -10.72 -16.28
CA ALA A 330 20.13 -10.80 -15.75
C ALA A 330 20.45 -12.23 -15.30
N SER A 331 19.84 -13.25 -15.90
CA SER A 331 20.16 -14.65 -15.58
C SER A 331 21.53 -15.06 -16.15
N GLY A 332 22.20 -16.01 -15.51
CA GLY A 332 23.50 -16.52 -15.95
C GLY A 332 23.65 -18.03 -15.81
N GLU A 333 24.52 -18.64 -16.61
CA GLU A 333 24.78 -20.08 -16.62
C GLU A 333 25.39 -20.57 -15.30
N ALA A 334 26.36 -19.80 -14.78
CA ALA A 334 27.14 -20.08 -13.56
C ALA A 334 26.84 -19.11 -12.39
N GLY A 335 25.79 -18.28 -12.50
CA GLY A 335 25.37 -17.35 -11.45
C GLY A 335 24.48 -16.22 -11.96
N GLY A 336 23.48 -15.83 -11.15
CA GLY A 336 22.60 -14.71 -11.45
C GLY A 336 23.27 -13.34 -11.33
N GLY A 337 22.75 -12.36 -12.07
CA GLY A 337 23.22 -10.97 -12.08
C GLY A 337 22.51 -10.06 -11.08
N THR A 338 22.55 -8.75 -11.32
CA THR A 338 21.93 -7.73 -10.46
C THR A 338 20.89 -6.91 -11.20
N ILE A 339 19.72 -6.73 -10.60
CA ILE A 339 18.66 -5.84 -11.07
C ILE A 339 18.28 -4.88 -9.94
N LEU A 340 18.44 -3.58 -10.17
CA LEU A 340 18.05 -2.50 -9.25
C LEU A 340 16.98 -1.63 -9.90
N VAL A 341 15.79 -1.56 -9.29
CA VAL A 341 14.64 -0.77 -9.77
C VAL A 341 14.24 0.20 -8.68
N GLY A 342 14.41 1.49 -8.94
CA GLY A 342 14.08 2.57 -8.01
C GLY A 342 15.04 2.75 -6.84
N GLY A 343 16.06 1.91 -6.68
CA GLY A 343 17.06 2.08 -5.62
C GLY A 343 17.86 0.82 -5.38
N ASN A 344 18.77 0.88 -4.41
CA ASN A 344 19.59 -0.25 -3.99
C ASN A 344 19.06 -0.81 -2.66
N TYR A 345 19.66 -1.91 -2.19
CA TYR A 345 19.20 -2.68 -1.03
C TYR A 345 19.04 -1.79 0.20
N GLN A 346 17.87 -1.86 0.83
CA GLN A 346 17.45 -1.01 1.95
C GLN A 346 17.55 0.51 1.67
N GLY A 347 17.52 0.92 0.39
CA GLY A 347 17.72 2.31 -0.02
C GLY A 347 19.08 2.88 0.34
N LYS A 348 20.09 2.02 0.58
CA LYS A 348 21.46 2.41 0.90
C LYS A 348 22.33 2.32 -0.35
N GLY A 349 23.34 3.18 -0.45
CA GLY A 349 24.31 3.15 -1.55
C GLY A 349 24.48 4.51 -2.20
N THR A 350 25.07 4.51 -3.41
CA THR A 350 25.26 5.72 -4.21
C THR A 350 24.17 5.90 -5.26
N GLU A 351 23.36 4.87 -5.51
CA GLU A 351 22.19 4.94 -6.37
C GLU A 351 21.13 5.89 -5.80
N GLN A 352 20.50 6.67 -6.66
CA GLN A 352 19.34 7.46 -6.28
C GLN A 352 18.16 6.54 -5.94
N ASN A 353 17.51 6.82 -4.81
CA ASN A 353 16.23 6.22 -4.47
C ASN A 353 15.08 6.99 -5.15
N ALA A 354 14.14 6.24 -5.70
CA ALA A 354 12.88 6.75 -6.17
C ALA A 354 11.98 7.11 -5.00
N ILE A 355 11.13 8.12 -5.17
CA ILE A 355 10.01 8.38 -4.27
C ILE A 355 8.89 7.37 -4.55
N THR A 356 8.67 7.02 -5.83
CA THR A 356 7.66 6.02 -6.19
C THR A 356 8.18 5.01 -7.21
N THR A 357 7.89 3.73 -6.96
CA THR A 357 8.25 2.62 -7.86
C THR A 357 7.04 1.73 -8.13
N LYS A 358 6.76 1.47 -9.40
CA LYS A 358 5.67 0.59 -9.85
C LYS A 358 6.18 -0.50 -10.77
N VAL A 359 5.84 -1.76 -10.46
CA VAL A 359 6.08 -2.94 -11.30
C VAL A 359 4.74 -3.61 -11.60
N ALA A 360 4.28 -3.54 -12.86
CA ALA A 360 2.98 -4.07 -13.27
C ALA A 360 2.93 -5.61 -13.41
N ALA A 361 1.72 -6.18 -13.43
CA ALA A 361 1.48 -7.64 -13.39
C ALA A 361 2.03 -8.47 -14.57
N GLY A 362 2.39 -7.82 -15.69
CA GLY A 362 3.02 -8.48 -16.85
C GLY A 362 4.55 -8.39 -16.87
N VAL A 363 5.17 -7.71 -15.91
CA VAL A 363 6.61 -7.47 -15.88
C VAL A 363 7.37 -8.66 -15.29
N SER A 364 8.50 -9.04 -15.87
CA SER A 364 9.41 -10.06 -15.32
C SER A 364 10.81 -9.53 -15.08
N LEU A 365 11.34 -9.77 -13.88
CA LEU A 365 12.70 -9.49 -13.44
C LEU A 365 13.41 -10.82 -13.14
N ASN A 366 14.33 -11.26 -14.00
CA ASN A 366 14.97 -12.57 -13.86
C ASN A 366 16.45 -12.41 -13.57
N ALA A 367 16.95 -13.03 -12.51
CA ALA A 367 18.35 -13.08 -12.12
C ALA A 367 18.70 -14.51 -11.67
N ASP A 368 18.22 -15.52 -12.40
CA ASP A 368 18.44 -16.92 -12.06
C ASP A 368 19.89 -17.34 -12.37
N ALA A 369 20.44 -18.24 -11.57
CA ALA A 369 21.47 -19.16 -12.02
C ALA A 369 20.80 -20.32 -12.78
N ILE A 370 21.26 -20.62 -13.99
CA ILE A 370 20.63 -21.63 -14.86
C ILE A 370 21.10 -23.03 -14.47
N THR A 371 22.40 -23.29 -14.50
CA THR A 371 22.97 -24.63 -14.26
C THR A 371 23.64 -24.71 -12.89
N SER A 372 24.54 -23.79 -12.59
CA SER A 372 25.34 -23.80 -11.35
C SER A 372 25.47 -22.39 -10.77
N GLY A 373 25.81 -22.30 -9.50
CA GLY A 373 26.02 -21.02 -8.81
C GLY A 373 24.74 -20.43 -8.23
N ASN A 374 24.91 -19.32 -7.52
CA ASN A 374 23.84 -18.73 -6.74
C ASN A 374 22.92 -17.88 -7.62
N GLY A 375 21.65 -17.81 -7.22
CA GLY A 375 20.72 -16.80 -7.72
C GLY A 375 21.24 -15.39 -7.47
N GLY A 376 20.81 -14.45 -8.30
CA GLY A 376 21.27 -13.08 -8.30
C GLY A 376 20.58 -12.18 -7.28
N LYS A 377 20.76 -10.86 -7.45
CA LYS A 377 20.19 -9.82 -6.59
C LYS A 377 19.12 -9.04 -7.35
N VAL A 378 17.91 -8.95 -6.80
CA VAL A 378 16.82 -8.12 -7.37
C VAL A 378 16.25 -7.20 -6.30
N VAL A 379 16.31 -5.89 -6.52
CA VAL A 379 15.77 -4.88 -5.59
C VAL A 379 14.74 -4.02 -6.31
N VAL A 380 13.57 -3.87 -5.69
CA VAL A 380 12.53 -2.90 -6.05
C VAL A 380 12.32 -2.00 -4.85
N TRP A 381 12.66 -0.72 -4.97
CA TRP A 381 12.75 0.21 -3.86
C TRP A 381 12.04 1.53 -4.13
N ALA A 382 11.45 2.12 -3.10
CA ALA A 382 11.07 3.52 -3.07
C ALA A 382 11.11 4.09 -1.64
N ASP A 383 11.46 5.36 -1.51
CA ASP A 383 11.48 6.10 -0.24
C ASP A 383 10.07 6.49 0.25
N ASP A 384 9.02 6.37 -0.58
CA ASP A 384 7.63 6.54 -0.17
C ASP A 384 6.76 5.34 -0.55
N THR A 385 6.45 5.17 -1.85
CA THR A 385 5.46 4.17 -2.30
C THR A 385 6.03 3.15 -3.29
N THR A 386 5.93 1.87 -2.96
CA THR A 386 6.21 0.75 -3.88
C THR A 386 4.95 -0.06 -4.17
N THR A 387 4.65 -0.27 -5.45
CA THR A 387 3.61 -1.21 -5.91
C THR A 387 4.26 -2.32 -6.75
N PHE A 388 4.21 -3.56 -6.26
CA PHE A 388 4.79 -4.71 -6.91
C PHE A 388 3.72 -5.76 -7.27
N ALA A 389 3.45 -5.91 -8.57
CA ALA A 389 2.52 -6.91 -9.11
C ALA A 389 3.20 -7.89 -10.09
N GLY A 390 4.45 -7.65 -10.48
CA GLY A 390 5.18 -8.44 -11.47
C GLY A 390 5.73 -9.77 -10.92
N LYS A 391 6.64 -10.37 -11.70
CA LYS A 391 7.35 -11.60 -11.32
C LYS A 391 8.84 -11.35 -11.12
N ILE A 392 9.39 -11.84 -10.02
CA ILE A 392 10.83 -11.89 -9.76
C ILE A 392 11.28 -13.34 -9.68
N THR A 393 12.35 -13.70 -10.39
CA THR A 393 13.07 -14.96 -10.18
C THR A 393 14.54 -14.70 -9.90
N ALA A 394 15.08 -15.36 -8.88
CA ALA A 394 16.49 -15.30 -8.49
C ALA A 394 16.91 -16.67 -7.94
N ARG A 395 16.64 -17.73 -8.69
CA ARG A 395 16.84 -19.11 -8.23
C ARG A 395 18.30 -19.55 -8.31
N GLY A 396 18.69 -20.45 -7.42
CA GLY A 396 19.95 -21.18 -7.51
C GLY A 396 19.98 -22.13 -8.71
N GLY A 397 21.19 -22.48 -9.17
CA GLY A 397 21.40 -23.34 -10.33
C GLY A 397 20.75 -24.72 -10.18
N SER A 398 20.35 -25.32 -11.31
CA SER A 398 19.69 -26.63 -11.28
C SER A 398 20.56 -27.76 -10.73
N VAL A 399 21.89 -27.63 -10.78
CA VAL A 399 22.87 -28.61 -10.29
C VAL A 399 23.39 -28.24 -8.91
N SER A 400 23.74 -26.98 -8.69
CA SER A 400 24.27 -26.48 -7.42
C SER A 400 24.05 -24.98 -7.26
N GLY A 401 24.09 -24.52 -6.01
CA GLY A 401 24.03 -23.11 -5.65
C GLY A 401 22.77 -22.74 -4.87
N ASP A 402 22.89 -21.68 -4.09
CA ASP A 402 21.82 -21.17 -3.25
C ASP A 402 20.91 -20.21 -4.03
N GLY A 403 19.72 -19.99 -3.50
CA GLY A 403 18.83 -18.95 -3.97
C GLY A 403 19.40 -17.55 -3.76
N GLY A 404 18.90 -16.62 -4.56
CA GLY A 404 19.34 -15.22 -4.57
C GLY A 404 18.68 -14.36 -3.50
N MET A 405 18.95 -13.06 -3.59
CA MET A 405 18.40 -12.05 -2.66
C MET A 405 17.40 -11.17 -3.39
N VAL A 406 16.19 -11.09 -2.85
CA VAL A 406 15.12 -10.23 -3.36
C VAL A 406 14.69 -9.23 -2.29
N GLU A 407 14.43 -8.00 -2.70
CA GLU A 407 13.79 -6.99 -1.86
C GLU A 407 12.70 -6.26 -2.66
N THR A 408 11.53 -6.08 -2.05
CA THR A 408 10.47 -5.21 -2.55
C THR A 408 9.93 -4.34 -1.42
N SER A 409 10.43 -3.12 -1.30
CA SER A 409 10.18 -2.26 -0.13
C SER A 409 9.73 -0.86 -0.55
N GLY A 410 8.84 -0.27 0.25
CA GLY A 410 8.44 1.14 0.18
C GLY A 410 8.32 1.64 1.60
N LYS A 411 9.06 2.69 1.99
CA LYS A 411 9.16 3.07 3.43
C LYS A 411 7.81 3.41 4.05
N ASN A 412 6.94 4.11 3.32
CA ASN A 412 5.63 4.50 3.84
C ASN A 412 4.55 3.50 3.40
N THR A 413 4.42 3.28 2.08
CA THR A 413 3.38 2.42 1.52
C THR A 413 3.99 1.30 0.66
N LEU A 414 3.59 0.06 0.96
CA LEU A 414 3.97 -1.11 0.19
C LEU A 414 2.73 -1.93 -0.18
N SER A 415 2.51 -2.13 -1.49
CA SER A 415 1.50 -3.06 -2.02
C SER A 415 2.18 -4.18 -2.78
N VAL A 416 1.88 -5.42 -2.39
CA VAL A 416 2.43 -6.65 -2.97
C VAL A 416 1.30 -7.54 -3.46
N SER A 417 1.32 -7.83 -4.76
CA SER A 417 0.43 -8.78 -5.43
C SER A 417 1.16 -9.65 -6.48
N GLY A 418 2.47 -9.44 -6.62
CA GLY A 418 3.34 -10.16 -7.56
C GLY A 418 3.85 -11.48 -7.03
N ALA A 419 4.67 -12.18 -7.83
CA ALA A 419 5.25 -13.47 -7.47
C ALA A 419 6.77 -13.37 -7.34
N VAL A 420 7.33 -13.91 -6.27
CA VAL A 420 8.78 -14.01 -6.05
C VAL A 420 9.18 -15.47 -5.92
N ASN A 421 10.25 -15.86 -6.60
CA ASN A 421 10.88 -17.16 -6.41
C ASN A 421 12.41 -17.03 -6.43
N ALA A 422 13.00 -17.10 -5.24
CA ALA A 422 14.42 -17.21 -5.03
C ALA A 422 14.78 -18.60 -4.45
N GLY A 423 14.03 -19.65 -4.77
CA GLY A 423 14.32 -21.01 -4.32
C GLY A 423 15.59 -21.61 -4.93
N ALA A 424 16.05 -22.71 -4.38
CA ALA A 424 17.11 -23.54 -4.95
C ALA A 424 16.73 -25.01 -4.88
N VAL A 425 17.02 -25.76 -5.95
CA VAL A 425 16.71 -27.21 -6.01
C VAL A 425 17.68 -28.02 -5.15
N ASN A 426 18.97 -27.69 -5.23
CA ASN A 426 20.07 -28.42 -4.58
C ASN A 426 20.92 -27.53 -3.64
N GLY A 427 20.31 -26.48 -3.09
CA GLY A 427 20.95 -25.51 -2.20
C GLY A 427 19.96 -24.94 -1.20
N LYS A 428 20.38 -23.94 -0.43
CA LYS A 428 19.49 -23.20 0.46
C LYS A 428 18.61 -22.28 -0.38
N GLY A 429 17.34 -22.20 -0.02
CA GLY A 429 16.46 -21.16 -0.55
C GLY A 429 16.98 -19.76 -0.23
N GLY A 430 16.75 -18.83 -1.14
CA GLY A 430 17.12 -17.42 -1.03
C GLY A 430 16.16 -16.64 -0.13
N SER A 431 16.33 -15.33 -0.13
CA SER A 431 15.57 -14.42 0.74
C SER A 431 14.69 -13.46 -0.05
N TRP A 432 13.57 -13.08 0.55
CA TRP A 432 12.73 -11.97 0.12
C TRP A 432 12.43 -11.04 1.30
N LEU A 433 12.92 -9.81 1.23
CA LEU A 433 12.71 -8.76 2.23
C LEU A 433 11.58 -7.81 1.82
N LEU A 434 10.68 -7.54 2.77
CA LEU A 434 9.67 -6.48 2.75
C LEU A 434 9.93 -5.57 3.96
N ASP A 435 10.15 -4.27 3.75
CA ASP A 435 10.50 -3.32 4.83
C ASP A 435 9.70 -2.00 4.81
N PRO A 436 8.37 -2.02 5.04
CA PRO A 436 7.56 -0.80 5.19
C PRO A 436 7.49 -0.27 6.64
N THR A 437 6.81 0.85 6.86
CA THR A 437 6.50 1.37 8.20
C THR A 437 5.53 0.46 8.96
N ASP A 438 4.41 0.11 8.34
CA ASP A 438 3.44 -0.88 8.82
C ASP A 438 3.21 -1.88 7.68
N TYR A 439 2.86 -3.12 8.02
CA TYR A 439 2.48 -4.09 6.98
C TYR A 439 1.23 -4.87 7.32
N THR A 440 0.33 -4.96 6.34
CA THR A 440 -0.84 -5.84 6.41
C THR A 440 -0.71 -6.93 5.37
N ILE A 441 -0.69 -8.19 5.83
CA ILE A 441 -0.84 -9.37 4.99
C ILE A 441 -2.34 -9.52 4.71
N ASP A 442 -2.79 -8.86 3.64
CA ASP A 442 -4.12 -9.02 3.05
C ASP A 442 -4.17 -10.25 2.11
N THR A 443 -5.26 -10.42 1.37
CA THR A 443 -5.45 -11.58 0.49
C THR A 443 -4.44 -11.62 -0.67
N ALA A 444 -4.08 -10.46 -1.21
CA ALA A 444 -3.11 -10.39 -2.31
C ALA A 444 -1.70 -10.70 -1.80
N ALA A 445 -1.31 -10.06 -0.70
CA ALA A 445 -0.02 -10.31 -0.04
C ALA A 445 0.10 -11.77 0.42
N ALA A 446 -0.93 -12.36 1.04
CA ALA A 446 -0.92 -13.76 1.46
C ALA A 446 -0.68 -14.71 0.28
N SER A 447 -1.30 -14.44 -0.87
CA SER A 447 -1.09 -15.23 -2.10
C SER A 447 0.34 -15.11 -2.63
N SER A 448 0.91 -13.90 -2.64
CA SER A 448 2.29 -13.64 -3.05
C SER A 448 3.31 -14.31 -2.13
N LEU A 449 3.13 -14.19 -0.81
CA LEU A 449 3.98 -14.80 0.21
C LEU A 449 3.93 -16.33 0.11
N LYS A 450 2.74 -16.91 -0.08
CA LYS A 450 2.56 -18.35 -0.29
C LYS A 450 3.41 -18.86 -1.46
N ILE A 451 3.39 -18.18 -2.61
CA ILE A 451 4.16 -18.57 -3.79
C ILE A 451 5.67 -18.60 -3.48
N ALA A 452 6.17 -17.60 -2.76
CA ALA A 452 7.57 -17.53 -2.38
C ALA A 452 7.96 -18.66 -1.42
N LEU A 453 7.17 -18.86 -0.35
CA LEU A 453 7.39 -19.88 0.67
C LEU A 453 7.30 -21.31 0.10
N ASP A 454 6.31 -21.57 -0.77
CA ASP A 454 6.18 -22.84 -1.50
C ASP A 454 7.38 -23.09 -2.42
N GLY A 455 7.93 -22.03 -3.02
CA GLY A 455 9.14 -22.08 -3.83
C GLY A 455 10.42 -22.31 -3.01
N GLY A 456 10.33 -22.38 -1.67
CA GLY A 456 11.49 -22.49 -0.78
C GLY A 456 12.17 -21.15 -0.48
N THR A 457 11.61 -20.02 -0.91
CA THR A 457 12.14 -18.68 -0.58
C THR A 457 11.78 -18.34 0.85
N SER A 458 12.75 -17.90 1.66
CA SER A 458 12.46 -17.40 3.00
C SER A 458 12.03 -15.94 2.93
N VAL A 459 10.90 -15.62 3.56
CA VAL A 459 10.32 -14.27 3.54
C VAL A 459 10.53 -13.59 4.88
N THR A 460 11.05 -12.37 4.85
CA THR A 460 11.17 -11.50 6.01
C THR A 460 10.33 -10.25 5.79
N VAL A 461 9.33 -10.06 6.65
CA VAL A 461 8.61 -8.80 6.80
C VAL A 461 9.21 -8.08 8.00
N THR A 462 9.81 -6.92 7.77
CA THR A 462 10.25 -6.01 8.84
C THR A 462 9.39 -4.76 8.80
N SER A 463 8.91 -4.30 9.94
CA SER A 463 8.29 -2.99 10.05
C SER A 463 9.24 -2.01 10.74
N SER A 464 9.28 -0.77 10.29
CA SER A 464 10.10 0.29 10.87
C SER A 464 9.25 1.29 11.65
N SER A 465 9.77 1.79 12.78
CA SER A 465 9.18 2.93 13.47
C SER A 465 9.59 4.20 12.75
N PRO A 466 8.66 5.00 12.20
CA PRO A 466 9.03 6.26 11.58
C PRO A 466 9.60 7.17 12.67
N GLY A 467 10.79 7.70 12.44
CA GLY A 467 11.11 9.04 12.93
C GLY A 467 10.17 10.04 12.26
N ALA A 468 8.91 10.10 12.71
CA ALA A 468 7.79 10.90 12.23
C ALA A 468 7.39 10.69 10.74
N THR A 469 6.23 10.07 10.48
CA THR A 469 5.17 10.70 9.63
C THR A 469 3.83 9.94 9.50
N THR A 470 3.70 8.62 9.59
CA THR A 470 2.40 7.91 9.79
C THR A 470 2.63 6.42 10.02
N GLY A 471 2.01 5.82 11.04
CA GLY A 471 2.06 4.37 11.27
C GLY A 471 2.58 3.98 12.66
N ASN A 472 2.26 2.78 13.12
CA ASN A 472 2.54 2.33 14.50
C ASN A 472 3.75 1.39 14.62
N GLY A 473 4.30 0.93 13.49
CA GLY A 473 5.32 -0.12 13.46
C GLY A 473 4.73 -1.52 13.64
N ASP A 474 3.47 -1.75 13.30
CA ASP A 474 2.78 -3.03 13.46
C ASP A 474 2.83 -3.90 12.20
N ILE A 475 2.77 -5.21 12.41
CA ILE A 475 2.48 -6.19 11.35
C ILE A 475 1.13 -6.86 11.64
N HIS A 476 0.22 -6.87 10.67
CA HIS A 476 -1.10 -7.49 10.77
C HIS A 476 -1.24 -8.65 9.77
N VAL A 477 -1.64 -9.83 10.25
CA VAL A 477 -2.00 -10.97 9.39
C VAL A 477 -3.51 -11.07 9.34
N ASN A 478 -4.12 -10.46 8.31
CA ASN A 478 -5.57 -10.32 8.18
C ASN A 478 -6.18 -11.31 7.17
N SER A 479 -5.36 -12.06 6.45
CA SER A 479 -5.78 -13.14 5.57
C SER A 479 -5.01 -14.41 5.88
N ALA A 480 -5.67 -15.55 5.71
CA ALA A 480 -5.06 -16.83 6.00
C ALA A 480 -3.84 -17.06 5.10
N LEU A 481 -2.73 -17.50 5.69
CA LEU A 481 -1.48 -17.78 5.01
C LEU A 481 -1.09 -19.23 5.26
N SER A 482 -1.14 -20.06 4.23
CA SER A 482 -0.75 -21.47 4.31
C SER A 482 0.12 -21.89 3.14
N TRP A 483 1.24 -22.54 3.44
CA TRP A 483 2.22 -23.02 2.47
C TRP A 483 2.70 -24.43 2.84
N THR A 484 3.37 -25.08 1.90
CA THR A 484 3.86 -26.47 2.01
C THR A 484 5.34 -26.62 1.64
N GLY A 485 5.94 -25.58 1.05
CA GLY A 485 7.38 -25.56 0.76
C GLY A 485 8.25 -25.31 1.99
N GLY A 486 9.57 -25.46 1.85
CA GLY A 486 10.53 -25.29 2.94
C GLY A 486 10.96 -23.85 3.25
N GLY A 487 10.28 -22.84 2.70
CA GLY A 487 10.58 -21.44 2.97
C GLY A 487 10.24 -21.06 4.42
N SER A 488 11.09 -20.25 5.06
CA SER A 488 10.85 -19.74 6.41
C SER A 488 10.13 -18.40 6.38
N LEU A 489 9.25 -18.13 7.34
CA LEU A 489 8.58 -16.83 7.49
C LEU A 489 9.10 -16.13 8.75
N THR A 490 9.59 -14.90 8.59
CA THR A 490 9.97 -14.01 9.69
C THR A 490 9.10 -12.77 9.67
N LEU A 491 8.39 -12.51 10.77
CA LEU A 491 7.70 -11.24 11.02
C LEU A 491 8.44 -10.50 12.13
N ASN A 492 9.03 -9.35 11.81
CA ASN A 492 9.82 -8.52 12.70
C ASN A 492 9.18 -7.14 12.82
N ALA A 493 8.38 -6.93 13.85
CA ALA A 493 7.65 -5.67 14.03
C ALA A 493 8.39 -4.70 14.95
N SER A 494 8.34 -3.41 14.65
CA SER A 494 8.80 -2.35 15.57
C SER A 494 7.91 -2.22 16.81
N ARG A 495 6.63 -2.61 16.72
CA ARG A 495 5.67 -2.65 17.82
C ARG A 495 5.01 -4.02 17.91
N ASN A 496 3.75 -4.19 17.49
CA ASN A 496 3.01 -5.45 17.67
C ASN A 496 3.00 -6.31 16.41
N ILE A 497 2.89 -7.62 16.63
CA ILE A 497 2.49 -8.57 15.59
C ILE A 497 1.08 -9.05 15.94
N ASN A 498 0.13 -8.78 15.06
CA ASN A 498 -1.28 -9.11 15.24
C ASN A 498 -1.69 -10.20 14.26
N VAL A 499 -1.92 -11.41 14.74
CA VAL A 499 -2.38 -12.56 13.94
C VAL A 499 -3.90 -12.63 14.02
N ASN A 500 -4.58 -12.07 13.02
CA ASN A 500 -6.05 -12.02 12.95
C ASN A 500 -6.66 -13.12 12.08
N ALA A 501 -5.83 -13.85 11.32
CA ALA A 501 -6.20 -14.97 10.49
C ALA A 501 -5.16 -16.10 10.62
N ALA A 502 -5.54 -17.31 10.22
CA ALA A 502 -4.70 -18.49 10.38
C ALA A 502 -3.36 -18.41 9.63
N ILE A 503 -2.27 -18.78 10.30
CA ILE A 503 -0.96 -19.06 9.71
C ILE A 503 -0.73 -20.57 9.83
N THR A 504 -0.45 -21.23 8.72
CA THR A 504 -0.20 -22.68 8.71
C THR A 504 1.00 -23.04 7.85
N ASP A 505 2.10 -23.37 8.51
CA ASP A 505 3.28 -23.95 7.86
C ASP A 505 3.08 -25.46 7.72
N GLY A 506 2.73 -25.89 6.51
CA GLY A 506 2.67 -27.30 6.13
C GLY A 506 4.03 -27.87 5.70
N GLY A 507 5.06 -27.04 5.59
CA GLY A 507 6.43 -27.43 5.28
C GLY A 507 7.32 -27.48 6.52
N ALA A 508 8.62 -27.67 6.31
CA ALA A 508 9.63 -27.75 7.36
C ALA A 508 10.39 -26.42 7.55
N GLY A 509 9.81 -25.29 7.15
CA GLY A 509 10.39 -23.96 7.33
C GLY A 509 10.36 -23.52 8.79
N ASN A 510 11.16 -22.52 9.17
CA ASN A 510 11.03 -21.93 10.50
C ASN A 510 10.01 -20.79 10.47
N LEU A 511 9.29 -20.62 11.58
CA LEU A 511 8.39 -19.49 11.81
C LEU A 511 8.94 -18.62 12.93
N LEU A 512 9.21 -17.35 12.64
CA LEU A 512 9.84 -16.41 13.56
C LEU A 512 8.92 -15.20 13.78
N PHE A 513 8.57 -14.92 15.02
CA PHE A 513 7.87 -13.70 15.43
C PHE A 513 8.76 -12.86 16.35
N THR A 514 9.06 -11.64 15.94
CA THR A 514 9.84 -10.69 16.74
C THR A 514 9.02 -9.41 16.88
N PRO A 515 8.09 -9.33 17.84
CA PRO A 515 7.50 -8.04 18.20
C PRO A 515 8.56 -7.12 18.82
N GLY A 516 8.33 -5.81 18.79
CA GLY A 516 9.21 -4.81 19.36
C GLY A 516 9.37 -4.99 20.87
N SER A 517 10.37 -4.34 21.47
CA SER A 517 10.71 -4.53 22.90
C SER A 517 9.56 -4.21 23.87
N ALA A 518 8.68 -3.28 23.49
CA ALA A 518 7.45 -2.93 24.23
C ALA A 518 6.17 -3.48 23.58
N GLY A 519 6.31 -4.25 22.49
CA GLY A 519 5.21 -4.81 21.72
C GLY A 519 4.92 -6.26 22.08
N ASN A 520 3.79 -6.76 21.58
CA ASN A 520 3.29 -8.10 21.85
C ASN A 520 3.02 -8.88 20.56
N LEU A 521 3.11 -10.21 20.65
CA LEU A 521 2.45 -11.12 19.72
C LEU A 521 1.01 -11.33 20.22
N LEU A 522 0.04 -10.81 19.48
CA LEU A 522 -1.38 -10.91 19.79
C LEU A 522 -2.07 -11.79 18.74
N VAL A 523 -2.75 -12.84 19.19
CA VAL A 523 -3.55 -13.70 18.31
C VAL A 523 -5.03 -13.38 18.55
N GLY A 524 -5.68 -12.84 17.53
CA GLY A 524 -7.10 -12.50 17.56
C GLY A 524 -7.99 -13.75 17.48
N LYS A 525 -9.29 -13.58 17.69
CA LYS A 525 -10.29 -14.68 17.71
C LYS A 525 -10.28 -15.60 16.48
N ASN A 526 -10.01 -15.06 15.29
CA ASN A 526 -9.94 -15.81 14.04
C ASN A 526 -8.50 -16.20 13.66
N GLY A 527 -7.53 -15.80 14.48
CA GLY A 527 -6.12 -16.14 14.32
C GLY A 527 -5.80 -17.49 14.94
N SER A 528 -4.91 -18.22 14.30
CA SER A 528 -4.29 -19.42 14.85
C SER A 528 -2.94 -19.63 14.18
N VAL A 529 -1.95 -20.18 14.88
CA VAL A 529 -0.65 -20.50 14.27
C VAL A 529 -0.35 -21.98 14.41
N ARG A 530 -0.06 -22.65 13.29
CA ARG A 530 0.24 -24.09 13.24
C ARG A 530 1.47 -24.39 12.40
N LEU A 531 2.35 -25.25 12.92
CA LEU A 531 3.51 -25.82 12.22
C LEU A 531 3.28 -27.33 12.09
N ILE A 532 2.78 -27.76 10.93
CA ILE A 532 2.41 -29.14 10.65
C ILE A 532 3.58 -29.92 10.03
N GLY A 533 4.44 -29.26 9.24
CA GLY A 533 5.56 -29.93 8.57
C GLY A 533 6.86 -30.05 9.40
N GLY A 534 6.80 -29.78 10.71
CA GLY A 534 7.91 -30.04 11.65
C GLY A 534 8.96 -28.92 11.76
N GLY A 535 8.65 -27.72 11.27
CA GLY A 535 9.43 -26.51 11.46
C GLY A 535 9.62 -26.07 12.93
N ASN A 536 10.59 -25.20 13.19
CA ASN A 536 10.77 -24.60 14.51
C ASN A 536 10.04 -23.27 14.64
N LEU A 537 9.48 -23.02 15.83
CA LEU A 537 8.91 -21.73 16.20
C LEU A 537 9.90 -20.95 17.07
N PHE A 538 10.14 -19.70 16.69
CA PHE A 538 10.87 -18.74 17.53
C PHE A 538 9.99 -17.53 17.82
N ILE A 539 9.97 -17.10 19.09
CA ILE A 539 9.35 -15.82 19.46
C ILE A 539 10.33 -15.02 20.29
N SER A 540 10.61 -13.79 19.83
CA SER A 540 11.60 -12.88 20.43
C SER A 540 12.96 -13.55 20.65
N GLY A 541 13.40 -14.35 19.67
CA GLY A 541 14.68 -15.07 19.69
C GLY A 541 14.71 -16.39 20.48
N ASN A 542 13.68 -16.70 21.26
CA ASN A 542 13.60 -17.96 22.01
C ASN A 542 12.91 -19.04 21.18
N GLN A 543 13.47 -20.25 21.15
CA GLN A 543 12.84 -21.41 20.51
C GLN A 543 11.77 -22.02 21.44
N TYR A 544 10.58 -22.27 20.91
CA TYR A 544 9.46 -22.84 21.65
C TYR A 544 9.36 -24.34 21.41
N THR A 545 9.11 -25.10 22.48
CA THR A 545 8.71 -26.50 22.38
C THR A 545 7.23 -26.57 22.01
N LEU A 546 6.92 -27.19 20.86
CA LEU A 546 5.54 -27.33 20.39
C LEU A 546 4.81 -28.45 21.13
N ILE A 547 3.64 -28.13 21.68
CA ILE A 547 2.71 -29.07 22.30
C ILE A 547 1.66 -29.44 21.27
N ASN A 548 1.72 -30.70 20.82
CA ASN A 548 0.87 -31.21 19.74
C ASN A 548 -0.29 -32.07 20.24
N ASP A 549 -0.24 -32.52 21.49
CA ASP A 549 -1.22 -33.45 22.06
C ASP A 549 -1.16 -33.44 23.60
N LEU A 550 -2.03 -34.25 24.21
CA LEU A 550 -2.08 -34.44 25.66
C LEU A 550 -0.79 -35.04 26.24
N ALA A 551 -0.05 -35.85 25.47
CA ALA A 551 1.21 -36.43 25.94
C ALA A 551 2.29 -35.34 26.07
N GLY A 552 2.40 -34.45 25.07
CA GLY A 552 3.24 -33.26 25.11
C GLY A 552 2.86 -32.33 26.26
N TRP A 553 1.56 -32.12 26.50
CA TRP A 553 1.09 -31.35 27.65
C TRP A 553 1.53 -31.98 28.98
N ASN A 554 1.35 -33.28 29.14
CA ASN A 554 1.75 -34.00 30.35
C ASN A 554 3.27 -33.98 30.54
N GLY A 555 4.05 -34.08 29.46
CA GLY A 555 5.51 -33.99 29.47
C GLY A 555 6.08 -32.58 29.66
N MET A 556 5.26 -31.53 29.53
CA MET A 556 5.67 -30.14 29.75
C MET A 556 6.23 -29.92 31.17
N GLY A 557 7.40 -29.29 31.25
CA GLY A 557 8.02 -28.88 32.51
C GLY A 557 7.36 -27.64 33.14
N LEU A 558 7.94 -27.16 34.23
CA LEU A 558 7.45 -25.96 34.93
C LEU A 558 8.23 -24.68 34.61
N SER A 559 9.27 -24.79 33.80
CA SER A 559 10.07 -23.68 33.27
C SER A 559 10.41 -23.97 31.78
N GLY A 560 10.76 -22.94 31.02
CA GLY A 560 11.04 -23.03 29.58
C GLY A 560 9.96 -22.37 28.71
N TYR A 561 10.08 -22.50 27.39
CA TYR A 561 9.19 -21.89 26.40
C TYR A 561 8.34 -22.95 25.70
N TYR A 562 7.03 -22.87 25.84
CA TYR A 562 6.08 -23.83 25.30
C TYR A 562 5.02 -23.13 24.46
N ALA A 563 4.64 -23.72 23.33
CA ALA A 563 3.57 -23.21 22.48
C ALA A 563 2.58 -24.31 22.12
N LEU A 564 1.29 -24.02 22.18
CA LEU A 564 0.26 -24.92 21.66
C LEU A 564 0.30 -24.88 20.13
N ASN A 565 0.42 -26.05 19.49
CA ASN A 565 0.35 -26.18 18.04
C ASN A 565 -1.04 -26.66 17.55
N THR A 566 -1.92 -26.98 18.51
CA THR A 566 -3.29 -27.42 18.34
C THR A 566 -4.03 -27.27 19.68
N ASP A 567 -5.36 -27.39 19.64
CA ASP A 567 -6.17 -27.51 20.84
C ASP A 567 -5.81 -28.80 21.59
N ILE A 568 -5.78 -28.72 22.94
CA ILE A 568 -5.45 -29.84 23.82
C ILE A 568 -6.67 -30.22 24.65
N ASP A 569 -7.15 -31.45 24.46
CA ASP A 569 -8.30 -31.98 25.20
C ASP A 569 -7.88 -33.00 26.27
N GLY A 570 -8.73 -33.16 27.29
CA GLY A 570 -8.59 -34.24 28.28
C GLY A 570 -7.61 -33.97 29.41
N VAL A 571 -7.29 -32.71 29.69
CA VAL A 571 -6.41 -32.35 30.82
C VAL A 571 -7.18 -32.48 32.13
N THR A 572 -6.74 -33.37 33.02
CA THR A 572 -7.41 -33.64 34.31
C THR A 572 -6.56 -33.25 35.53
N ALA A 573 -5.28 -32.94 35.32
CA ALA A 573 -4.33 -32.60 36.37
C ALA A 573 -3.88 -31.14 36.28
N VAL A 574 -3.75 -30.51 37.45
CA VAL A 574 -3.25 -29.13 37.60
C VAL A 574 -1.75 -29.08 37.35
N LYS A 575 -1.28 -28.11 36.54
CA LYS A 575 0.17 -27.83 36.36
C LYS A 575 0.67 -26.76 37.33
N GLY A 576 1.81 -27.00 37.97
CA GLY A 576 2.36 -26.06 38.96
C GLY A 576 1.56 -26.03 40.27
N THR A 577 2.22 -26.30 41.39
CA THR A 577 1.62 -26.31 42.73
C THR A 577 2.17 -25.17 43.56
N SER A 578 1.67 -24.99 44.79
CA SER A 578 2.22 -23.98 45.69
C SER A 578 3.68 -24.23 46.10
N SER A 579 4.13 -25.48 46.12
CA SER A 579 5.51 -25.85 46.43
C SER A 579 6.41 -25.86 45.19
N ASN A 580 5.83 -25.94 44.00
CA ASN A 580 6.56 -25.98 42.74
C ASN A 580 5.77 -25.20 41.68
N PRO A 581 5.85 -23.85 41.68
CA PRO A 581 5.06 -23.01 40.80
C PRO A 581 5.53 -23.13 39.34
N PHE A 582 4.66 -22.76 38.41
CA PHE A 582 5.05 -22.56 37.03
C PHE A 582 5.78 -21.21 36.88
N LEU A 583 6.95 -21.25 36.25
CA LEU A 583 7.88 -20.14 36.01
C LEU A 583 8.21 -19.95 34.52
N GLY A 584 7.59 -20.75 33.64
CA GLY A 584 7.86 -20.76 32.20
C GLY A 584 6.97 -19.83 31.39
N VAL A 585 7.06 -19.95 30.07
CA VAL A 585 6.21 -19.27 29.11
C VAL A 585 5.29 -20.29 28.43
N LEU A 586 3.99 -20.02 28.44
CA LEU A 586 3.01 -20.73 27.62
C LEU A 586 2.38 -19.76 26.62
N GLU A 587 2.63 -20.03 25.35
CA GLU A 587 2.02 -19.34 24.22
C GLU A 587 0.88 -20.21 23.66
N GLY A 588 -0.34 -19.69 23.66
CA GLY A 588 -1.50 -20.42 23.15
C GLY A 588 -1.63 -20.40 21.63
N LEU A 589 -1.04 -19.43 20.93
CA LEU A 589 -1.14 -19.28 19.47
C LEU A 589 -2.59 -19.31 18.91
N GLY A 590 -3.59 -18.93 19.73
CA GLY A 590 -5.01 -19.01 19.37
C GLY A 590 -5.69 -20.35 19.68
N HIS A 591 -4.94 -21.32 20.22
CA HIS A 591 -5.46 -22.61 20.66
C HIS A 591 -5.93 -22.59 22.11
N LYS A 592 -6.78 -23.58 22.44
CA LYS A 592 -7.35 -23.74 23.79
C LYS A 592 -6.97 -25.06 24.43
N VAL A 593 -7.06 -25.09 25.76
CA VAL A 593 -6.96 -26.30 26.58
C VAL A 593 -8.31 -26.60 27.22
N THR A 594 -8.81 -27.82 27.05
CA THR A 594 -10.03 -28.31 27.69
C THR A 594 -9.67 -29.10 28.94
N ILE A 595 -10.12 -28.61 30.10
CA ILE A 595 -9.84 -29.18 31.43
C ILE A 595 -11.08 -29.84 32.05
N ASN A 596 -10.88 -30.92 32.80
CA ASN A 596 -11.91 -31.53 33.66
C ASN A 596 -11.27 -31.92 34.99
N ILE A 597 -11.31 -31.01 35.96
CA ILE A 597 -10.58 -31.14 37.22
C ILE A 597 -11.57 -31.30 38.37
N ASN A 598 -11.48 -32.41 39.11
CA ASN A 598 -12.12 -32.58 40.40
C ASN A 598 -11.01 -32.54 41.46
N SER A 599 -10.98 -31.48 42.28
CA SER A 599 -9.85 -31.22 43.18
C SER A 599 -10.26 -31.02 44.63
N GLY A 600 -9.46 -31.59 45.53
CA GLY A 600 -9.42 -31.29 46.96
C GLY A 600 -8.19 -30.46 47.38
N SER A 601 -7.44 -29.89 46.41
CA SER A 601 -6.18 -29.18 46.62
C SER A 601 -6.38 -27.70 46.96
N GLY A 602 -5.42 -27.06 47.61
CA GLY A 602 -5.50 -25.64 47.98
C GLY A 602 -5.51 -24.65 46.80
N TYR A 603 -5.00 -25.01 45.62
CA TYR A 603 -4.88 -24.10 44.46
C TYR A 603 -5.22 -24.83 43.17
N VAL A 604 -6.19 -24.34 42.41
CA VAL A 604 -6.77 -25.08 41.27
C VAL A 604 -7.03 -24.17 40.07
N GLY A 605 -6.65 -24.67 38.89
CA GLY A 605 -6.87 -24.11 37.57
C GLY A 605 -6.14 -24.97 36.54
N LEU A 606 -6.05 -24.52 35.28
CA LEU A 606 -5.08 -25.10 34.34
C LEU A 606 -3.68 -25.11 34.98
N PHE A 607 -3.35 -24.00 35.66
CA PHE A 607 -2.22 -23.89 36.56
C PHE A 607 -2.65 -23.65 38.01
N GLY A 608 -2.00 -24.30 38.96
CA GLY A 608 -2.31 -24.11 40.39
C GLY A 608 -1.69 -22.81 40.92
N ARG A 609 -0.39 -22.63 40.68
CA ARG A 609 0.34 -21.40 41.04
C ARG A 609 1.36 -21.00 39.98
N THR A 610 1.42 -19.70 39.71
CA THR A 610 2.45 -19.04 38.87
C THR A 610 3.19 -18.00 39.69
N GLU A 611 4.47 -17.79 39.38
CA GLU A 611 5.30 -16.75 40.03
C GLU A 611 6.09 -15.90 39.02
N THR A 612 6.99 -15.04 39.51
CA THR A 612 7.86 -14.19 38.69
C THR A 612 8.60 -15.00 37.63
N GLY A 613 8.55 -14.53 36.38
CA GLY A 613 9.08 -15.22 35.22
C GLY A 613 8.01 -15.97 34.41
N ALA A 614 6.84 -16.26 35.01
CA ALA A 614 5.74 -16.87 34.29
C ALA A 614 5.08 -15.88 33.30
N LEU A 615 4.89 -16.32 32.06
CA LEU A 615 4.12 -15.60 31.04
C LEU A 615 3.14 -16.56 30.37
N LEU A 616 1.85 -16.31 30.51
CA LEU A 616 0.80 -17.02 29.78
C LEU A 616 0.15 -16.03 28.82
N ARG A 617 0.11 -16.37 27.53
CA ARG A 617 -0.51 -15.48 26.55
C ARG A 617 -1.21 -16.21 25.42
N ASN A 618 -2.23 -15.56 24.84
CA ASN A 618 -3.05 -16.05 23.73
C ASN A 618 -3.66 -17.45 23.96
N VAL A 619 -3.90 -17.84 25.21
CA VAL A 619 -4.41 -19.18 25.56
C VAL A 619 -5.86 -19.11 26.03
N GLY A 620 -6.69 -19.97 25.44
CA GLY A 620 -8.04 -20.23 25.91
C GLY A 620 -8.11 -21.42 26.85
N VAL A 621 -9.00 -21.38 27.85
CA VAL A 621 -9.32 -22.54 28.68
C VAL A 621 -10.83 -22.79 28.69
N SER A 622 -11.22 -24.05 28.60
CA SER A 622 -12.62 -24.49 28.63
C SER A 622 -12.80 -25.75 29.45
N GLY A 623 -14.04 -26.16 29.70
CA GLY A 623 -14.37 -27.38 30.45
C GLY A 623 -14.86 -27.08 31.87
N SER A 624 -14.46 -27.87 32.87
CA SER A 624 -15.02 -27.80 34.22
C SER A 624 -14.01 -27.98 35.34
N ILE A 625 -14.25 -27.29 36.47
CA ILE A 625 -13.56 -27.48 37.75
C ILE A 625 -14.61 -27.67 38.84
N SER A 626 -14.44 -28.69 39.68
CA SER A 626 -15.33 -28.97 40.82
C SER A 626 -14.58 -29.43 42.07
N GLY A 627 -15.24 -29.33 43.23
CA GLY A 627 -14.73 -29.85 44.51
C GLY A 627 -14.50 -28.76 45.58
N THR A 628 -13.44 -28.91 46.37
CA THR A 628 -13.08 -28.00 47.49
C THR A 628 -11.63 -27.53 47.35
N ALA A 629 -11.40 -26.21 47.34
CA ALA A 629 -10.07 -25.63 47.16
C ALA A 629 -10.00 -24.19 47.66
N ASN A 630 -8.85 -23.71 48.14
CA ASN A 630 -8.74 -22.35 48.69
C ASN A 630 -8.77 -21.28 47.59
N ARG A 631 -8.04 -21.48 46.48
CA ARG A 631 -7.95 -20.52 45.38
C ARG A 631 -8.22 -21.17 44.05
N VAL A 632 -9.22 -20.69 43.34
CA VAL A 632 -9.76 -21.35 42.14
C VAL A 632 -9.89 -20.34 41.01
N GLY A 633 -9.22 -20.63 39.90
CA GLY A 633 -9.43 -19.94 38.62
C GLY A 633 -9.53 -20.94 37.48
N GLY A 634 -10.23 -20.60 36.40
CA GLY A 634 -10.24 -21.47 35.21
C GLY A 634 -8.83 -21.65 34.63
N LEU A 635 -8.07 -20.56 34.54
CA LEU A 635 -6.69 -20.56 34.05
C LEU A 635 -5.68 -20.75 35.19
N ILE A 636 -5.72 -19.92 36.24
CA ILE A 636 -4.74 -19.95 37.33
C ILE A 636 -5.43 -19.91 38.70
N GLY A 637 -5.07 -20.81 39.61
CA GLY A 637 -5.48 -20.75 41.01
C GLY A 637 -4.90 -19.51 41.72
N SER A 638 -3.58 -19.32 41.68
CA SER A 638 -2.92 -18.15 42.26
C SER A 638 -1.72 -17.64 41.44
N ASN A 639 -1.75 -16.38 41.05
CA ASN A 639 -0.67 -15.68 40.35
C ASN A 639 0.08 -14.73 41.30
N TYR A 640 1.42 -14.82 41.33
CA TYR A 640 2.31 -13.96 42.12
C TYR A 640 3.42 -13.36 41.26
N GLY A 641 3.16 -12.21 40.63
CA GLY A 641 4.13 -11.52 39.78
C GLY A 641 4.37 -12.17 38.41
N GLY A 642 3.49 -13.10 37.98
CA GLY A 642 3.43 -13.60 36.61
C GLY A 642 2.50 -12.75 35.73
N ASN A 643 2.66 -12.86 34.41
CA ASN A 643 1.92 -12.06 33.43
C ASN A 643 0.93 -12.92 32.63
N ILE A 644 -0.30 -12.41 32.49
CA ILE A 644 -1.41 -13.06 31.79
C ILE A 644 -1.90 -12.09 30.73
N ILE A 645 -1.68 -12.39 29.45
CA ILE A 645 -1.92 -11.45 28.34
C ILE A 645 -2.76 -12.11 27.26
N ASN A 646 -3.90 -11.52 26.90
CA ASN A 646 -4.77 -12.06 25.85
C ASN A 646 -5.24 -13.50 26.12
N CYS A 647 -5.61 -13.78 27.37
CA CYS A 647 -6.08 -15.10 27.78
C CYS A 647 -7.58 -15.08 28.06
N TYR A 648 -8.24 -16.22 27.90
CA TYR A 648 -9.66 -16.32 28.22
C TYR A 648 -10.07 -17.63 28.86
N SER A 649 -11.15 -17.57 29.64
CA SER A 649 -11.75 -18.73 30.30
C SER A 649 -13.24 -18.83 30.04
N THR A 650 -13.65 -20.02 29.61
CA THR A 650 -15.05 -20.46 29.47
C THR A 650 -15.39 -21.57 30.47
N VAL A 651 -14.50 -21.81 31.44
CA VAL A 651 -14.61 -22.93 32.39
C VAL A 651 -15.82 -22.75 33.30
N GLY A 652 -16.56 -23.84 33.52
CA GLY A 652 -17.58 -23.91 34.57
C GLY A 652 -16.95 -24.28 35.92
N LEU A 653 -17.05 -23.39 36.91
CA LEU A 653 -16.58 -23.61 38.28
C LEU A 653 -17.76 -24.00 39.18
N ASN A 654 -17.64 -25.11 39.90
CA ASN A 654 -18.61 -25.57 40.89
C ASN A 654 -17.89 -25.99 42.19
N MET A 655 -17.71 -25.03 43.10
CA MET A 655 -16.84 -25.18 44.27
C MET A 655 -17.61 -25.09 45.59
N THR A 656 -16.99 -25.56 46.66
CA THR A 656 -17.44 -25.34 48.03
C THR A 656 -16.26 -24.89 48.90
N ASN A 657 -16.48 -23.90 49.78
CA ASN A 657 -15.50 -23.36 50.72
C ASN A 657 -14.25 -22.75 50.06
N ALA A 658 -14.37 -22.12 48.88
CA ALA A 658 -13.22 -21.46 48.26
C ALA A 658 -12.99 -20.06 48.84
N THR A 659 -11.77 -19.76 49.28
CA THR A 659 -11.41 -18.40 49.74
C THR A 659 -11.47 -17.40 48.59
N ASP A 660 -10.82 -17.71 47.47
CA ASP A 660 -10.75 -16.86 46.29
C ASP A 660 -11.25 -17.65 45.08
N ILE A 661 -12.37 -17.25 44.48
CA ILE A 661 -12.89 -17.85 43.24
C ILE A 661 -13.09 -16.80 42.15
N GLY A 662 -12.41 -17.01 41.01
CA GLY A 662 -12.51 -16.15 39.83
C GLY A 662 -12.69 -16.96 38.56
N GLY A 663 -13.48 -16.48 37.59
CA GLY A 663 -13.66 -17.23 36.33
C GLY A 663 -12.36 -17.49 35.56
N LEU A 664 -11.38 -16.58 35.65
CA LEU A 664 -10.06 -16.72 35.04
C LEU A 664 -8.97 -17.02 36.07
N VAL A 665 -8.88 -16.20 37.13
CA VAL A 665 -7.82 -16.30 38.16
C VAL A 665 -8.44 -16.31 39.56
N GLY A 666 -8.03 -17.25 40.42
CA GLY A 666 -8.46 -17.23 41.82
C GLY A 666 -7.92 -16.00 42.55
N ARG A 667 -6.59 -15.92 42.70
CA ARG A 667 -5.91 -14.75 43.28
C ARG A 667 -4.83 -14.20 42.36
N ASN A 668 -4.81 -12.90 42.18
CA ASN A 668 -3.74 -12.16 41.51
C ASN A 668 -2.99 -11.28 42.52
N ALA A 669 -1.66 -11.28 42.50
CA ALA A 669 -0.83 -10.49 43.41
C ALA A 669 0.52 -10.16 42.79
N GLY A 670 1.18 -9.10 43.28
CA GLY A 670 2.59 -8.87 43.00
C GLY A 670 3.51 -9.75 43.86
N LEU A 671 4.78 -9.84 43.46
CA LEU A 671 5.84 -10.49 44.22
C LEU A 671 7.11 -9.63 44.20
N GLY A 672 7.39 -8.97 45.33
CA GLY A 672 8.48 -7.98 45.40
C GLY A 672 8.20 -6.78 44.52
N ILE A 673 9.13 -6.47 43.60
CA ILE A 673 8.97 -5.39 42.61
C ILE A 673 8.12 -5.78 41.39
N ASN A 674 7.84 -7.08 41.22
CA ASN A 674 7.12 -7.58 40.04
C ASN A 674 5.63 -7.51 40.28
N THR A 675 4.91 -6.86 39.36
CA THR A 675 3.46 -6.80 39.36
C THR A 675 2.85 -8.09 38.81
N GLY A 676 1.74 -8.55 39.38
CA GLY A 676 0.94 -9.61 38.77
C GLY A 676 -0.02 -8.99 37.76
N GLU A 677 0.27 -9.07 36.47
CA GLU A 677 -0.53 -8.38 35.44
C GLU A 677 -1.53 -9.32 34.75
N ILE A 678 -2.77 -8.85 34.61
CA ILE A 678 -3.82 -9.44 33.78
C ILE A 678 -4.23 -8.38 32.74
N ILE A 679 -3.92 -8.63 31.47
CA ILE A 679 -4.09 -7.65 30.39
C ILE A 679 -4.86 -8.30 29.25
N ASN A 680 -5.80 -7.56 28.64
CA ASN A 680 -6.55 -8.01 27.46
C ASN A 680 -7.19 -9.39 27.68
N SER A 681 -7.68 -9.68 28.89
CA SER A 681 -8.15 -11.02 29.24
C SER A 681 -9.61 -11.02 29.64
N TYR A 682 -10.30 -12.14 29.46
CA TYR A 682 -11.73 -12.19 29.76
C TYR A 682 -12.26 -13.54 30.23
N SER A 683 -13.45 -13.52 30.81
CA SER A 683 -14.16 -14.73 31.23
C SER A 683 -15.64 -14.71 30.84
N THR A 684 -16.13 -15.85 30.34
CA THR A 684 -17.54 -16.03 29.92
C THR A 684 -18.12 -17.38 30.37
N GLY A 685 -17.43 -18.11 31.27
CA GLY A 685 -17.90 -19.36 31.84
C GLY A 685 -18.99 -19.18 32.91
N THR A 686 -19.07 -20.13 33.85
CA THR A 686 -20.01 -20.05 34.97
C THR A 686 -19.27 -20.14 36.30
N VAL A 687 -19.70 -19.40 37.31
CA VAL A 687 -19.18 -19.50 38.67
C VAL A 687 -20.33 -19.86 39.61
N ALA A 688 -20.24 -21.05 40.21
CA ALA A 688 -21.08 -21.50 41.30
C ALA A 688 -20.17 -21.84 42.50
N SER A 689 -20.43 -21.24 43.65
CA SER A 689 -19.67 -21.54 44.87
C SER A 689 -20.47 -21.33 46.14
N ALA A 690 -20.52 -22.33 47.00
CA ALA A 690 -21.12 -22.18 48.32
C ALA A 690 -20.03 -21.84 49.38
N ASN A 691 -20.36 -20.90 50.27
CA ASN A 691 -19.53 -20.50 51.43
C ASN A 691 -18.12 -20.02 51.04
N SER A 692 -18.02 -19.22 49.97
CA SER A 692 -16.75 -18.62 49.57
C SER A 692 -16.50 -17.26 50.22
N THR A 693 -15.26 -16.80 50.29
CA THR A 693 -14.98 -15.45 50.84
C THR A 693 -15.07 -14.40 49.74
N ASN A 694 -14.29 -14.56 48.67
CA ASN A 694 -14.16 -13.62 47.58
C ASN A 694 -14.59 -14.28 46.26
N ALA A 695 -15.64 -13.77 45.63
CA ALA A 695 -16.15 -14.29 44.36
C ALA A 695 -16.17 -13.19 43.28
N GLY A 696 -15.45 -13.41 42.18
CA GLY A 696 -15.40 -12.48 41.05
C GLY A 696 -15.64 -13.15 39.71
N GLY A 697 -16.27 -12.45 38.77
CA GLY A 697 -16.45 -12.98 37.41
C GLY A 697 -15.13 -13.26 36.69
N LEU A 698 -14.13 -12.39 36.84
CA LEU A 698 -12.78 -12.58 36.27
C LEU A 698 -11.77 -13.05 37.33
N VAL A 699 -11.70 -12.34 38.45
CA VAL A 699 -10.69 -12.57 39.50
C VAL A 699 -11.34 -12.68 40.87
N GLY A 700 -11.03 -13.70 41.66
CA GLY A 700 -11.54 -13.81 43.03
C GLY A 700 -10.99 -12.68 43.91
N ALA A 701 -9.66 -12.61 44.05
CA ALA A 701 -8.99 -11.54 44.77
C ALA A 701 -7.82 -10.93 43.97
N ASN A 702 -7.86 -9.62 43.74
CA ASN A 702 -6.75 -8.84 43.19
C ASN A 702 -6.01 -8.13 44.33
N SER A 703 -4.95 -8.74 44.83
CA SER A 703 -4.18 -8.27 45.98
C SER A 703 -3.14 -7.20 45.62
N THR A 704 -2.43 -6.69 46.63
CA THR A 704 -1.37 -5.69 46.50
C THR A 704 -0.33 -6.10 45.45
N GLY A 705 0.03 -5.17 44.57
CA GLY A 705 0.91 -5.41 43.41
C GLY A 705 0.24 -6.15 42.24
N GLY A 706 -1.03 -6.55 42.37
CA GLY A 706 -1.84 -7.05 41.26
C GLY A 706 -2.42 -5.90 40.42
N SER A 707 -2.52 -6.13 39.11
CA SER A 707 -3.09 -5.18 38.15
C SER A 707 -3.96 -5.88 37.13
N ILE A 708 -5.14 -5.32 36.86
CA ILE A 708 -6.09 -5.78 35.85
C ILE A 708 -6.33 -4.63 34.88
N LYS A 709 -6.05 -4.84 33.59
CA LYS A 709 -6.15 -3.82 32.54
C LYS A 709 -6.87 -4.37 31.32
N ASN A 710 -7.71 -3.55 30.67
CA ASN A 710 -8.33 -3.86 29.38
C ASN A 710 -9.02 -5.24 29.39
N SER A 711 -9.70 -5.58 30.49
CA SER A 711 -10.19 -6.92 30.75
C SER A 711 -11.67 -6.91 31.13
N TYR A 712 -12.39 -7.99 30.86
CA TYR A 712 -13.83 -7.99 31.13
C TYR A 712 -14.37 -9.35 31.56
N SER A 713 -15.54 -9.32 32.19
CA SER A 713 -16.30 -10.53 32.47
C SER A 713 -17.75 -10.39 32.03
N THR A 714 -18.29 -11.49 31.51
CA THR A 714 -19.72 -11.64 31.19
C THR A 714 -20.40 -12.65 32.12
N ILE A 715 -19.67 -13.21 33.08
CA ILE A 715 -20.18 -14.24 33.99
C ILE A 715 -21.27 -13.64 34.89
N ALA A 716 -22.43 -14.28 34.92
CA ALA A 716 -23.46 -13.99 35.90
C ALA A 716 -23.13 -14.65 37.25
N MET A 717 -22.91 -13.84 38.27
CA MET A 717 -22.54 -14.25 39.63
C MET A 717 -23.81 -14.51 40.46
N ASN A 718 -24.64 -15.47 40.04
CA ASN A 718 -25.95 -15.71 40.64
C ASN A 718 -26.04 -16.95 41.56
N ASN A 719 -25.00 -17.78 41.56
CA ASN A 719 -24.97 -19.06 42.30
C ASN A 719 -23.86 -19.06 43.36
N VAL A 720 -23.71 -17.96 44.10
CA VAL A 720 -22.65 -17.78 45.10
C VAL A 720 -23.19 -17.46 46.50
N PRO A 721 -24.02 -18.36 47.09
CA PRO A 721 -24.64 -18.11 48.40
C PRO A 721 -23.60 -18.11 49.53
N SER A 722 -23.89 -17.32 50.56
CA SER A 722 -23.07 -17.12 51.75
C SER A 722 -21.66 -16.58 51.45
N CYS A 723 -21.51 -15.86 50.33
CA CYS A 723 -20.26 -15.22 49.96
C CYS A 723 -20.15 -13.80 50.53
N TYR A 724 -18.97 -13.46 51.04
CA TYR A 724 -18.77 -12.21 51.78
C TYR A 724 -18.46 -11.00 50.88
N TYR A 725 -17.74 -11.20 49.78
CA TYR A 725 -17.48 -10.16 48.79
C TYR A 725 -17.76 -10.71 47.39
N VAL A 726 -18.76 -10.14 46.72
CA VAL A 726 -19.18 -10.61 45.38
C VAL A 726 -19.11 -9.46 44.39
N GLY A 727 -18.31 -9.64 43.33
CA GLY A 727 -18.16 -8.65 42.26
C GLY A 727 -18.36 -9.23 40.87
N GLY A 728 -18.94 -8.45 39.96
CA GLY A 728 -19.08 -8.87 38.56
C GLY A 728 -17.74 -9.09 37.83
N LEU A 729 -16.68 -8.39 38.22
CA LEU A 729 -15.32 -8.57 37.72
C LEU A 729 -14.37 -9.11 38.80
N VAL A 730 -14.33 -8.47 39.97
CA VAL A 730 -13.39 -8.81 41.06
C VAL A 730 -14.13 -8.98 42.38
N GLY A 731 -13.88 -10.06 43.13
CA GLY A 731 -14.46 -10.20 44.48
C GLY A 731 -13.86 -9.19 45.46
N HIS A 732 -12.55 -9.27 45.70
CA HIS A 732 -11.83 -8.42 46.64
C HIS A 732 -10.58 -7.76 46.01
N ASN A 733 -10.50 -6.43 46.05
CA ASN A 733 -9.46 -5.64 45.40
C ASN A 733 -8.63 -4.79 46.37
N THR A 734 -7.34 -5.08 46.46
CA THR A 734 -6.30 -4.20 47.04
C THR A 734 -5.21 -3.85 46.03
N GLY A 735 -5.35 -4.31 44.79
CA GLY A 735 -4.53 -3.94 43.62
C GLY A 735 -5.20 -2.87 42.75
N THR A 736 -4.85 -2.83 41.47
CA THR A 736 -5.42 -1.85 40.50
C THR A 736 -6.35 -2.52 39.50
N VAL A 737 -7.42 -1.82 39.14
CA VAL A 737 -8.33 -2.18 38.06
C VAL A 737 -8.49 -0.96 37.14
N ASP A 738 -8.07 -1.09 35.90
CA ASP A 738 -8.13 0.00 34.91
C ASP A 738 -8.76 -0.50 33.61
N ASN A 739 -9.54 0.34 32.93
CA ASN A 739 -10.12 0.05 31.61
C ASN A 739 -10.83 -1.31 31.54
N SER A 740 -11.65 -1.65 32.52
CA SER A 740 -12.22 -2.99 32.65
C SER A 740 -13.70 -2.96 32.95
N TYR A 741 -14.43 -4.03 32.61
CA TYR A 741 -15.88 -4.00 32.77
C TYR A 741 -16.53 -5.35 33.06
N SER A 742 -17.75 -5.29 33.59
CA SER A 742 -18.63 -6.44 33.82
C SER A 742 -20.01 -6.23 33.19
N THR A 743 -20.58 -7.31 32.66
CA THR A 743 -21.93 -7.30 32.06
C THR A 743 -22.89 -8.32 32.65
N GLY A 744 -22.39 -9.33 33.36
CA GLY A 744 -23.23 -10.32 34.02
C GLY A 744 -23.94 -9.76 35.24
N ASP A 745 -25.13 -10.30 35.54
CA ASP A 745 -25.84 -10.02 36.78
C ASP A 745 -25.05 -10.51 38.00
N VAL A 746 -25.19 -9.82 39.12
CA VAL A 746 -24.46 -10.11 40.37
C VAL A 746 -25.47 -10.27 41.49
N THR A 747 -25.50 -11.46 42.11
CA THR A 747 -26.33 -11.74 43.28
C THR A 747 -25.46 -12.24 44.43
N GLY A 748 -25.56 -11.61 45.59
CA GLY A 748 -24.80 -12.00 46.78
C GLY A 748 -25.50 -11.59 48.08
N ASP A 749 -24.91 -12.00 49.20
CA ASP A 749 -25.51 -11.78 50.53
C ASP A 749 -24.91 -10.57 51.25
N ILE A 750 -23.58 -10.42 51.22
CA ILE A 750 -22.82 -9.35 51.89
C ILE A 750 -21.89 -8.71 50.84
N TYR A 751 -21.77 -7.38 50.88
CA TYR A 751 -20.90 -6.56 50.01
C TYR A 751 -20.90 -6.94 48.53
N VAL A 752 -21.98 -6.55 47.84
CA VAL A 752 -22.24 -6.93 46.44
C VAL A 752 -22.00 -5.74 45.52
N GLY A 753 -20.99 -5.84 44.66
CA GLY A 753 -20.66 -4.81 43.68
C GLY A 753 -20.91 -5.24 42.25
N GLY A 754 -21.49 -4.35 41.43
CA GLY A 754 -21.65 -4.63 40.01
C GLY A 754 -20.32 -4.88 39.29
N LEU A 755 -19.23 -4.23 39.72
CA LEU A 755 -17.87 -4.47 39.22
C LEU A 755 -16.98 -5.16 40.26
N VAL A 756 -16.91 -4.62 41.48
CA VAL A 756 -16.00 -5.10 42.54
C VAL A 756 -16.73 -5.30 43.86
N GLY A 757 -16.60 -6.45 44.53
CA GLY A 757 -17.25 -6.65 45.85
C GLY A 757 -16.72 -5.70 46.91
N TYR A 758 -15.42 -5.80 47.22
CA TYR A 758 -14.70 -4.89 48.12
C TYR A 758 -13.50 -4.25 47.42
N SER A 759 -13.25 -2.97 47.65
CA SER A 759 -12.02 -2.31 47.19
C SER A 759 -11.39 -1.40 48.24
N SER A 760 -10.06 -1.43 48.35
CA SER A 760 -9.26 -0.45 49.11
C SER A 760 -8.19 0.25 48.25
N ASN A 761 -8.28 0.10 46.94
CA ASN A 761 -7.32 0.65 45.98
C ASN A 761 -8.03 0.99 44.65
N ALA A 762 -7.28 1.44 43.65
CA ALA A 762 -7.83 2.19 42.54
C ALA A 762 -8.64 1.35 41.53
N ILE A 763 -9.77 1.94 41.13
CA ILE A 763 -10.63 1.48 40.04
C ILE A 763 -10.83 2.67 39.10
N ARG A 764 -10.40 2.54 37.84
CA ARG A 764 -10.42 3.66 36.89
C ARG A 764 -10.98 3.27 35.53
N TYR A 765 -11.68 4.21 34.88
CA TYR A 765 -12.14 4.07 33.50
C TYR A 765 -12.87 2.75 33.24
N SER A 766 -13.70 2.34 34.20
CA SER A 766 -14.27 1.00 34.27
C SER A 766 -15.78 1.08 34.45
N PHE A 767 -16.51 0.03 34.07
CA PHE A 767 -17.96 0.09 34.13
C PHE A 767 -18.65 -1.24 34.39
N SER A 768 -19.89 -1.17 34.88
CA SER A 768 -20.76 -2.33 35.08
C SER A 768 -22.13 -2.09 34.44
N THR A 769 -22.75 -3.14 33.92
CA THR A 769 -24.08 -3.04 33.28
C THR A 769 -25.11 -4.05 33.75
N GLY A 770 -24.68 -5.13 34.42
CA GLY A 770 -25.57 -6.15 34.97
C GLY A 770 -26.39 -5.67 36.17
N LYS A 771 -27.46 -6.39 36.48
CA LYS A 771 -28.28 -6.15 37.67
C LYS A 771 -27.57 -6.64 38.92
N VAL A 772 -27.58 -5.83 39.97
CA VAL A 772 -27.02 -6.13 41.30
C VAL A 772 -28.17 -6.45 42.25
N THR A 773 -28.10 -7.61 42.91
CA THR A 773 -29.09 -8.09 43.88
C THR A 773 -28.37 -8.49 45.17
N GLY A 774 -28.68 -7.81 46.27
CA GLY A 774 -28.09 -8.04 47.59
C GLY A 774 -28.77 -7.16 48.63
N ASN A 775 -28.17 -7.01 49.81
CA ASN A 775 -28.67 -6.08 50.82
C ASN A 775 -28.43 -4.62 50.34
N PRO A 776 -29.47 -3.76 50.22
CA PRO A 776 -29.29 -2.40 49.71
C PRO A 776 -28.31 -1.53 50.51
N ALA A 777 -28.02 -1.87 51.77
CA ALA A 777 -27.07 -1.13 52.60
C ALA A 777 -25.60 -1.35 52.21
N ASP A 778 -25.28 -2.47 51.57
CA ASP A 778 -23.92 -2.90 51.25
C ASP A 778 -23.75 -3.29 49.76
N SER A 779 -24.77 -3.01 48.94
CA SER A 779 -24.79 -3.28 47.51
C SER A 779 -24.62 -2.00 46.70
N GLY A 780 -23.71 -2.00 45.73
CA GLY A 780 -23.45 -0.83 44.88
C GLY A 780 -23.24 -1.16 43.41
N GLY A 781 -23.53 -0.18 42.56
CA GLY A 781 -23.42 -0.31 41.11
C GLY A 781 -21.98 -0.58 40.63
N ILE A 782 -20.98 0.06 41.24
CA ILE A 782 -19.56 -0.21 40.99
C ILE A 782 -19.01 -1.13 42.07
N ALA A 783 -19.11 -0.72 43.35
CA ALA A 783 -18.53 -1.44 44.47
C ALA A 783 -19.54 -1.75 45.59
N GLY A 784 -19.43 -2.91 46.23
CA GLY A 784 -20.21 -3.23 47.44
C GLY A 784 -19.71 -2.42 48.63
N GLU A 785 -18.44 -2.59 48.97
CA GLU A 785 -17.73 -1.79 49.97
C GLU A 785 -16.50 -1.10 49.38
N TYR A 786 -16.22 0.10 49.88
CA TYR A 786 -14.98 0.80 49.64
C TYR A 786 -14.36 1.35 50.93
N ALA A 787 -13.16 0.87 51.28
CA ALA A 787 -12.42 1.32 52.46
C ALA A 787 -11.86 2.74 52.23
N SER A 788 -12.11 3.65 53.18
CA SER A 788 -11.88 5.09 53.06
C SER A 788 -10.46 5.50 52.61
N GLY A 789 -10.36 6.33 51.57
CA GLY A 789 -9.15 7.02 51.09
C GLY A 789 -9.50 7.97 49.92
N PRO A 790 -8.77 9.09 49.72
CA PRO A 790 -9.13 10.07 48.68
C PRO A 790 -8.90 9.53 47.26
N ASP A 791 -9.89 9.71 46.38
CA ASP A 791 -9.85 9.59 44.91
C ASP A 791 -9.33 8.27 44.29
N LEU A 792 -9.63 7.10 44.85
CA LEU A 792 -9.23 5.81 44.24
C LEU A 792 -10.25 5.26 43.22
N ILE A 793 -11.55 5.57 43.33
CA ILE A 793 -12.51 5.33 42.24
C ILE A 793 -12.57 6.58 41.36
N SER A 794 -12.34 6.43 40.05
CA SER A 794 -12.33 7.57 39.13
C SER A 794 -12.87 7.21 37.74
N ASN A 795 -13.73 8.07 37.19
CA ASN A 795 -14.35 7.87 35.87
C ASN A 795 -14.97 6.48 35.68
N CYS A 796 -15.68 5.98 36.71
CA CYS A 796 -16.34 4.69 36.66
C CYS A 796 -17.85 4.85 36.50
N PHE A 797 -18.48 4.02 35.64
CA PHE A 797 -19.90 4.15 35.30
C PHE A 797 -20.71 2.88 35.57
N TRP A 798 -21.95 3.04 36.05
CA TRP A 798 -22.84 1.91 36.30
C TRP A 798 -24.25 2.18 35.79
N ASN A 799 -24.95 1.12 35.38
CA ASN A 799 -26.27 1.20 34.76
C ASN A 799 -27.40 1.42 35.78
N THR A 800 -27.94 2.64 35.87
CA THR A 800 -29.03 3.01 36.77
C THR A 800 -30.40 2.51 36.32
N THR A 801 -30.57 2.20 35.03
CA THR A 801 -31.84 1.70 34.49
C THR A 801 -32.20 0.33 35.06
N VAL A 802 -31.20 -0.55 35.25
CA VAL A 802 -31.41 -1.90 35.81
C VAL A 802 -31.17 -1.97 37.32
N ASN A 803 -30.49 -0.98 37.90
CA ASN A 803 -30.13 -0.88 39.31
C ASN A 803 -30.79 0.34 39.99
N ALA A 804 -32.07 0.56 39.70
CA ALA A 804 -32.80 1.70 40.23
C ALA A 804 -32.82 1.68 41.78
N GLY A 805 -32.39 2.78 42.40
CA GLY A 805 -32.36 2.93 43.85
C GLY A 805 -31.08 2.46 44.56
N LEU A 806 -30.11 1.88 43.83
CA LEU A 806 -28.78 1.61 44.39
C LEU A 806 -27.88 2.85 44.34
N ASN A 807 -26.88 2.88 45.23
CA ASN A 807 -25.77 3.82 45.14
C ASN A 807 -24.67 3.27 44.23
N GLY A 808 -23.73 4.12 43.78
CA GLY A 808 -22.55 3.66 43.06
C GLY A 808 -21.61 2.81 43.91
N VAL A 809 -21.59 3.07 45.22
CA VAL A 809 -20.90 2.29 46.25
C VAL A 809 -21.91 2.02 47.37
N GLY A 810 -22.02 0.77 47.84
CA GLY A 810 -22.95 0.40 48.91
C GLY A 810 -22.54 1.01 50.25
N GLU A 811 -21.39 0.59 50.78
CA GLU A 811 -20.77 1.12 51.98
C GLU A 811 -19.45 1.86 51.66
N GLY A 812 -19.33 3.12 52.08
CA GLY A 812 -18.14 3.95 51.84
C GLY A 812 -18.42 5.20 50.99
N THR A 813 -17.36 5.76 50.39
CA THR A 813 -17.45 7.00 49.60
C THR A 813 -17.92 6.72 48.16
N THR A 814 -18.91 7.49 47.68
CA THR A 814 -19.46 7.36 46.31
C THR A 814 -18.74 8.21 45.25
N SER A 815 -17.72 8.98 45.63
CA SER A 815 -16.95 9.83 44.71
C SER A 815 -16.36 9.01 43.56
N GLY A 816 -16.57 9.45 42.32
CA GLY A 816 -16.06 8.80 41.11
C GLY A 816 -16.86 7.61 40.57
N ALA A 817 -17.89 7.13 41.29
CA ALA A 817 -18.83 6.10 40.84
C ALA A 817 -20.12 6.74 40.30
N ILE A 818 -20.21 6.90 38.98
CA ILE A 818 -21.21 7.74 38.31
C ILE A 818 -22.32 6.89 37.71
N GLY A 819 -23.56 7.11 38.15
CA GLY A 819 -24.72 6.43 37.60
C GLY A 819 -25.11 6.98 36.22
N LYS A 820 -25.40 6.07 35.27
CA LYS A 820 -25.84 6.39 33.91
C LYS A 820 -26.96 5.46 33.47
N THR A 821 -27.91 6.00 32.72
CA THR A 821 -28.97 5.19 32.12
C THR A 821 -28.41 4.26 31.04
N ALA A 822 -29.15 3.20 30.69
CA ALA A 822 -28.75 2.26 29.65
C ALA A 822 -28.49 2.94 28.29
N ASP A 823 -29.20 4.03 27.97
CA ASP A 823 -29.02 4.78 26.73
C ASP A 823 -27.78 5.69 26.80
N GLU A 824 -27.56 6.39 27.92
CA GLU A 824 -26.34 7.18 28.12
C GLU A 824 -25.07 6.32 28.05
N MET A 825 -25.14 5.07 28.55
CA MET A 825 -24.03 4.11 28.48
C MET A 825 -23.65 3.71 27.05
N LYS A 826 -24.44 4.06 26.03
CA LYS A 826 -24.14 3.80 24.61
C LYS A 826 -23.67 5.03 23.85
N MET A 827 -23.40 6.14 24.54
CA MET A 827 -23.01 7.40 23.92
C MET A 827 -21.55 7.73 24.22
N ALA A 828 -20.73 7.96 23.19
CA ALA A 828 -19.33 8.36 23.33
C ALA A 828 -19.16 9.62 24.18
N ALA A 829 -20.13 10.54 24.13
CA ALA A 829 -20.13 11.76 24.95
C ALA A 829 -20.11 11.47 26.48
N THR A 830 -20.70 10.35 26.92
CA THR A 830 -20.65 9.90 28.32
C THR A 830 -19.22 9.56 28.77
N PHE A 831 -18.38 9.11 27.83
CA PHE A 831 -17.03 8.62 28.06
C PHE A 831 -15.97 9.54 27.45
N ALA A 832 -16.27 10.83 27.27
CA ALA A 832 -15.38 11.76 26.56
C ALA A 832 -13.97 11.89 27.17
N SER A 833 -13.80 11.55 28.46
CA SER A 833 -12.50 11.53 29.15
C SER A 833 -11.70 10.22 28.95
N TRP A 834 -12.26 9.22 28.28
CA TRP A 834 -11.64 7.90 28.11
C TRP A 834 -10.71 7.87 26.89
N ASP A 835 -9.65 7.07 26.99
CA ASP A 835 -8.69 6.90 25.91
C ASP A 835 -9.31 6.10 24.75
N GLN A 836 -9.51 6.76 23.61
CA GLN A 836 -10.06 6.15 22.39
C GLN A 836 -9.08 5.22 21.66
N SER A 837 -7.82 5.16 22.10
CA SER A 837 -6.89 4.11 21.67
C SER A 837 -7.19 2.77 22.36
N VAL A 838 -7.84 2.81 23.54
CA VAL A 838 -8.28 1.63 24.29
C VAL A 838 -9.74 1.28 23.98
N TRP A 839 -10.60 2.29 23.85
CA TRP A 839 -12.04 2.09 23.73
C TRP A 839 -12.58 2.42 22.34
N LYS A 840 -13.57 1.63 21.88
CA LYS A 840 -14.36 1.86 20.69
C LYS A 840 -15.81 2.14 21.06
N PHE A 841 -16.37 3.17 20.44
CA PHE A 841 -17.76 3.59 20.64
C PHE A 841 -18.52 3.49 19.32
N TYR A 842 -19.72 2.91 19.40
CA TYR A 842 -20.70 2.91 18.32
C TYR A 842 -21.97 3.57 18.86
N ASP A 843 -22.03 4.90 18.73
CA ASP A 843 -23.06 5.74 19.35
C ASP A 843 -24.47 5.19 19.15
N GLY A 844 -25.21 5.07 20.25
CA GLY A 844 -26.58 4.54 20.28
C GLY A 844 -26.72 3.05 20.02
N SER A 845 -25.65 2.36 19.64
CA SER A 845 -25.70 0.96 19.23
C SER A 845 -25.18 0.03 20.33
N THR A 846 -23.99 0.31 20.86
CA THR A 846 -23.34 -0.54 21.87
C THR A 846 -22.80 0.25 23.06
N ILE A 847 -22.62 -0.44 24.18
CA ILE A 847 -21.73 0.01 25.25
C ILE A 847 -20.28 0.12 24.73
N PRO A 848 -19.36 0.78 25.46
CA PRO A 848 -17.97 0.87 25.05
C PRO A 848 -17.34 -0.51 24.90
N LEU A 849 -16.59 -0.72 23.83
CA LEU A 849 -15.92 -1.97 23.54
C LEU A 849 -14.40 -1.78 23.66
N LEU A 850 -13.72 -2.76 24.25
CA LEU A 850 -12.26 -2.75 24.32
C LEU A 850 -11.65 -3.10 22.96
N LYS A 851 -10.84 -2.20 22.39
CA LYS A 851 -10.21 -2.38 21.08
C LYS A 851 -9.26 -3.57 21.01
N SER A 852 -8.69 -3.98 22.14
CA SER A 852 -7.77 -5.12 22.21
C SER A 852 -8.40 -6.46 21.78
N PHE A 853 -9.73 -6.56 21.73
CA PHE A 853 -10.44 -7.75 21.26
C PHE A 853 -11.09 -7.58 19.88
N LEU A 854 -10.97 -6.39 19.28
CA LEU A 854 -11.58 -6.07 18.00
C LEU A 854 -10.60 -6.27 16.85
N GLN A 855 -11.08 -6.81 15.73
CA GLN A 855 -10.33 -6.93 14.48
C GLN A 855 -10.50 -5.66 13.64
N SER A 856 -9.42 -5.13 13.07
CA SER A 856 -9.53 -3.94 12.21
C SER A 856 -10.28 -4.25 10.91
N VAL A 857 -11.23 -3.37 10.53
CA VAL A 857 -11.83 -3.38 9.20
C VAL A 857 -12.05 -1.96 8.70
N THR A 858 -11.73 -1.71 7.43
CA THR A 858 -12.02 -0.43 6.77
C THR A 858 -13.21 -0.59 5.84
N VAL A 859 -14.22 0.25 6.02
CA VAL A 859 -15.42 0.33 5.19
C VAL A 859 -15.31 1.60 4.35
N THR A 860 -15.09 1.44 3.05
CA THR A 860 -14.88 2.55 2.12
C THR A 860 -16.13 2.79 1.29
N ALA A 861 -16.66 4.02 1.29
CA ALA A 861 -17.73 4.39 0.36
C ALA A 861 -17.23 4.33 -1.08
N ASN A 862 -18.00 3.67 -1.96
CA ASN A 862 -17.66 3.61 -3.37
C ASN A 862 -17.96 4.96 -4.04
N SER A 863 -16.93 5.58 -4.65
CA SER A 863 -17.12 6.82 -5.40
C SER A 863 -18.04 6.60 -6.61
N THR A 864 -18.94 7.55 -6.86
CA THR A 864 -19.96 7.43 -7.90
C THR A 864 -20.41 8.80 -8.43
N SER A 865 -21.24 8.78 -9.47
CA SER A 865 -21.86 9.97 -10.03
C SER A 865 -23.34 9.74 -10.33
N MET A 866 -24.14 10.78 -10.21
CA MET A 866 -25.55 10.78 -10.64
C MET A 866 -25.89 12.05 -11.41
N ILE A 867 -26.98 12.01 -12.16
CA ILE A 867 -27.59 13.19 -12.76
C ILE A 867 -28.57 13.77 -11.74
N TYR A 868 -28.61 15.10 -11.61
CA TYR A 868 -29.56 15.79 -10.76
C TYR A 868 -30.98 15.28 -11.01
N ASN A 869 -31.65 14.83 -9.95
CA ASN A 869 -33.00 14.26 -10.01
C ASN A 869 -33.89 14.75 -8.86
N GLY A 870 -33.47 15.80 -8.15
CA GLY A 870 -34.20 16.37 -7.02
C GLY A 870 -34.11 15.58 -5.71
N THR A 871 -33.38 14.46 -5.66
CA THR A 871 -33.26 13.60 -4.47
C THR A 871 -31.84 13.54 -3.93
N ILE A 872 -31.68 13.40 -2.61
CA ILE A 872 -30.38 13.17 -1.98
C ILE A 872 -29.93 11.73 -2.27
N TYR A 873 -28.64 11.56 -2.59
CA TYR A 873 -28.05 10.23 -2.79
C TYR A 873 -28.27 9.30 -1.59
N ASN A 874 -28.76 8.09 -1.87
CA ASN A 874 -29.18 7.12 -0.86
C ASN A 874 -28.21 5.94 -0.64
N GLY A 875 -26.99 6.02 -1.19
CA GLY A 875 -26.00 4.96 -0.96
C GLY A 875 -26.02 3.81 -1.97
N SER A 876 -26.69 3.94 -3.12
CA SER A 876 -26.85 2.85 -4.08
C SER A 876 -25.56 2.22 -4.62
N ALA A 877 -24.41 2.91 -4.56
CA ALA A 877 -23.10 2.36 -4.94
C ALA A 877 -22.48 1.46 -3.84
N GLY A 878 -23.03 1.47 -2.62
CA GLY A 878 -22.58 0.65 -1.51
C GLY A 878 -21.18 1.02 -1.00
N VAL A 879 -20.54 0.04 -0.38
CA VAL A 879 -19.20 0.14 0.23
C VAL A 879 -18.32 -1.02 -0.21
N THR A 880 -17.01 -0.85 -0.08
CA THR A 880 -16.00 -1.90 -0.18
C THR A 880 -15.35 -2.13 1.18
N TYR A 881 -15.13 -3.39 1.55
CA TYR A 881 -14.50 -3.79 2.81
C TYR A 881 -13.03 -4.17 2.58
N SER A 882 -12.16 -3.86 3.55
CA SER A 882 -10.75 -4.29 3.52
C SER A 882 -10.56 -5.81 3.68
N SER A 883 -11.57 -6.51 4.19
CA SER A 883 -11.62 -7.96 4.34
C SER A 883 -13.08 -8.43 4.40
N PRO A 884 -13.38 -9.73 4.14
CA PRO A 884 -14.71 -10.27 4.35
C PRO A 884 -15.14 -10.14 5.82
N VAL A 885 -16.27 -9.48 6.07
CA VAL A 885 -16.79 -9.24 7.43
C VAL A 885 -18.31 -9.33 7.45
N THR A 886 -18.88 -9.54 8.63
CA THR A 886 -20.32 -9.38 8.90
C THR A 886 -20.47 -8.31 9.97
N LEU A 887 -21.14 -7.21 9.64
CA LEU A 887 -21.36 -6.08 10.54
C LEU A 887 -22.87 -5.94 10.84
N SER A 888 -23.20 -5.41 12.01
CA SER A 888 -24.58 -5.10 12.41
C SER A 888 -24.96 -3.68 12.01
N GLY A 889 -26.28 -3.38 12.06
CA GLY A 889 -26.81 -2.05 11.78
C GLY A 889 -27.29 -1.88 10.34
N THR A 890 -27.63 -0.64 9.98
CA THR A 890 -28.07 -0.27 8.62
C THR A 890 -27.07 0.70 8.02
N LEU A 891 -26.50 0.32 6.87
CA LEU A 891 -25.57 1.18 6.15
C LEU A 891 -26.28 2.48 5.75
N ALA A 892 -25.74 3.61 6.20
CA ALA A 892 -26.17 4.93 5.80
C ALA A 892 -24.96 5.76 5.34
N PHE A 893 -25.22 6.93 4.76
CA PHE A 893 -24.20 7.85 4.27
C PHE A 893 -24.48 9.28 4.74
N THR A 894 -23.43 10.01 5.10
CA THR A 894 -23.49 11.45 5.41
C THR A 894 -22.69 12.25 4.39
N GLY A 895 -22.94 13.57 4.32
CA GLY A 895 -22.20 14.49 3.45
C GLY A 895 -22.71 14.61 2.00
N ALA A 896 -23.75 13.86 1.64
CA ALA A 896 -24.40 13.99 0.34
C ALA A 896 -25.36 15.19 0.29
N ASP A 897 -25.48 15.79 -0.90
CA ASP A 897 -26.49 16.81 -1.22
C ASP A 897 -27.20 16.40 -2.53
N LYS A 898 -28.39 16.95 -2.77
CA LYS A 898 -29.13 16.72 -4.03
C LYS A 898 -28.58 17.55 -5.18
N ASN A 899 -27.98 18.71 -4.91
CA ASN A 899 -27.61 19.72 -5.90
C ASN A 899 -26.35 19.34 -6.69
N VAL A 900 -26.12 20.02 -7.81
CA VAL A 900 -24.94 19.79 -8.66
C VAL A 900 -23.68 20.21 -7.95
N GLY A 901 -22.71 19.31 -7.91
CA GLY A 901 -21.46 19.50 -7.19
C GLY A 901 -20.71 18.20 -6.98
N THR A 902 -19.60 18.31 -6.25
CA THR A 902 -18.81 17.17 -5.80
C THR A 902 -18.85 17.13 -4.28
N TYR A 903 -19.27 16.01 -3.73
CA TYR A 903 -19.53 15.81 -2.32
C TYR A 903 -18.69 14.65 -1.77
N THR A 904 -18.22 14.80 -0.54
CA THR A 904 -17.59 13.71 0.21
C THR A 904 -18.69 12.91 0.89
N ILE A 905 -18.78 11.62 0.58
CA ILE A 905 -19.75 10.71 1.19
C ILE A 905 -19.06 9.78 2.17
N THR A 906 -19.52 9.76 3.43
CA THR A 906 -18.91 8.94 4.49
C THR A 906 -19.92 7.88 4.95
N PRO A 907 -19.57 6.58 4.96
CA PRO A 907 -20.44 5.56 5.50
C PRO A 907 -20.65 5.73 7.01
N THR A 908 -21.82 5.33 7.51
CA THR A 908 -22.17 5.32 8.93
C THR A 908 -23.20 4.23 9.25
N GLY A 909 -23.59 4.11 10.52
CA GLY A 909 -24.69 3.24 10.97
C GLY A 909 -24.34 1.76 11.15
N LEU A 910 -23.09 1.36 10.89
CA LEU A 910 -22.61 0.00 11.11
C LEU A 910 -21.88 -0.13 12.44
N TYR A 911 -22.09 -1.25 13.15
CA TYR A 911 -21.49 -1.54 14.45
C TYR A 911 -21.21 -3.04 14.64
N THR A 912 -20.63 -3.41 15.79
CA THR A 912 -20.29 -4.80 16.18
C THR A 912 -20.37 -4.99 17.69
N ASP A 913 -20.21 -6.22 18.18
CA ASP A 913 -19.95 -6.52 19.60
C ASP A 913 -18.44 -6.57 19.95
N GLN A 914 -18.15 -6.87 21.23
CA GLN A 914 -16.80 -6.91 21.81
C GLN A 914 -15.83 -7.86 21.10
N GLN A 915 -16.32 -8.89 20.40
CA GLN A 915 -15.49 -9.88 19.72
C GLN A 915 -15.50 -9.72 18.19
N GLY A 916 -16.05 -8.62 17.66
CA GLY A 916 -16.02 -8.35 16.22
C GLY A 916 -14.97 -7.32 15.84
N TYR A 917 -15.36 -6.14 15.32
CA TYR A 917 -14.47 -5.27 14.56
C TYR A 917 -14.25 -3.85 15.08
N ASP A 918 -13.05 -3.29 14.90
CA ASP A 918 -12.79 -1.84 14.97
C ASP A 918 -13.03 -1.27 13.57
N ILE A 919 -14.26 -0.80 13.33
CA ILE A 919 -14.71 -0.31 12.03
C ILE A 919 -14.16 1.10 11.81
N GLN A 920 -13.35 1.25 10.76
CA GLN A 920 -12.88 2.53 10.26
C GLN A 920 -13.67 2.90 8.99
N PHE A 921 -14.33 4.05 8.99
CA PHE A 921 -15.03 4.53 7.80
C PHE A 921 -14.12 5.40 6.96
N LYS A 922 -14.06 5.09 5.66
CA LYS A 922 -13.34 5.89 4.67
C LYS A 922 -14.32 6.48 3.67
N SER A 923 -14.22 7.78 3.46
CA SER A 923 -15.10 8.50 2.55
C SER A 923 -14.79 8.20 1.08
N GLY A 924 -15.83 8.30 0.26
CA GLY A 924 -15.77 8.29 -1.20
C GLY A 924 -16.25 9.63 -1.76
N THR A 925 -16.33 9.73 -3.07
CA THR A 925 -16.77 10.95 -3.75
C THR A 925 -18.07 10.70 -4.51
N LEU A 926 -19.06 11.57 -4.31
CA LEU A 926 -20.27 11.66 -5.11
C LEU A 926 -20.17 12.89 -6.03
N THR A 927 -20.32 12.70 -7.34
CA THR A 927 -20.45 13.82 -8.30
C THR A 927 -21.88 13.89 -8.83
N VAL A 928 -22.58 14.97 -8.53
CA VAL A 928 -23.90 15.26 -9.10
C VAL A 928 -23.73 16.17 -10.31
N THR A 929 -24.18 15.69 -11.46
CA THR A 929 -24.08 16.40 -12.75
C THR A 929 -25.41 17.03 -13.13
N LYS A 930 -25.35 18.10 -13.94
CA LYS A 930 -26.54 18.86 -14.35
C LYS A 930 -27.54 18.00 -15.10
N ALA A 931 -28.82 18.17 -14.78
CA ALA A 931 -29.91 17.59 -15.56
C ALA A 931 -30.14 18.40 -16.86
N PRO A 932 -30.35 17.76 -18.01
CA PRO A 932 -30.81 18.47 -19.20
C PRO A 932 -32.21 19.05 -18.94
N LEU A 933 -32.41 20.34 -19.24
CA LEU A 933 -33.71 21.02 -19.10
C LEU A 933 -34.16 21.61 -20.43
N THR A 934 -35.34 21.20 -20.89
CA THR A 934 -36.06 21.92 -21.95
C THR A 934 -37.17 22.73 -21.29
N VAL A 935 -37.04 24.06 -21.30
CA VAL A 935 -38.05 24.96 -20.75
C VAL A 935 -39.27 24.99 -21.66
N THR A 936 -40.45 24.81 -21.06
CA THR A 936 -41.75 24.98 -21.72
C THR A 936 -42.31 26.36 -21.42
N ALA A 937 -43.04 26.94 -22.37
CA ALA A 937 -43.70 28.24 -22.22
C ALA A 937 -45.20 28.10 -22.51
N SER A 938 -46.04 28.74 -21.68
CA SER A 938 -47.49 28.81 -21.87
C SER A 938 -47.90 30.26 -22.07
N GLY A 939 -48.55 30.56 -23.19
CA GLY A 939 -48.98 31.91 -23.52
C GLY A 939 -50.16 32.38 -22.67
N LEU A 940 -50.13 33.65 -22.25
CA LEU A 940 -51.24 34.29 -21.56
C LEU A 940 -52.07 35.09 -22.57
N ASN A 941 -53.40 34.97 -22.44
CA ASN A 941 -54.33 35.75 -23.26
C ASN A 941 -54.20 37.24 -22.93
N LYS A 942 -54.41 38.11 -23.93
CA LYS A 942 -54.45 39.57 -23.75
C LYS A 942 -55.67 40.19 -24.42
N VAL A 943 -55.99 41.40 -24.00
CA VAL A 943 -56.90 42.30 -24.73
C VAL A 943 -56.08 43.08 -25.76
N TYR A 944 -56.67 43.37 -26.91
CA TYR A 944 -56.04 44.13 -27.98
C TYR A 944 -55.54 45.50 -27.50
N ASN A 945 -54.28 45.82 -27.76
CA ASN A 945 -53.68 47.10 -27.37
C ASN A 945 -52.80 47.71 -28.49
N GLY A 946 -52.87 47.15 -29.70
CA GLY A 946 -52.10 47.59 -30.86
C GLY A 946 -50.64 47.11 -30.90
N LEU A 947 -50.14 46.38 -29.89
CA LEU A 947 -48.76 45.88 -29.80
C LEU A 947 -48.69 44.35 -29.96
N THR A 948 -47.51 43.83 -30.35
CA THR A 948 -47.23 42.39 -30.48
C THR A 948 -46.66 41.74 -29.22
N ASP A 949 -46.55 42.49 -28.11
CA ASP A 949 -46.06 41.97 -26.83
C ASP A 949 -46.93 40.83 -26.30
N ALA A 950 -46.28 39.80 -25.76
CA ALA A 950 -46.93 38.66 -25.13
C ALA A 950 -46.37 38.43 -23.72
N SER A 951 -47.19 37.86 -22.85
CA SER A 951 -46.74 37.34 -21.55
C SER A 951 -46.81 35.82 -21.58
N VAL A 952 -45.83 35.16 -20.97
CA VAL A 952 -45.75 33.70 -20.88
C VAL A 952 -45.44 33.28 -19.46
N THR A 953 -45.91 32.09 -19.07
CA THR A 953 -45.44 31.39 -17.87
C THR A 953 -44.53 30.24 -18.29
N TYR A 954 -43.46 30.01 -17.53
CA TYR A 954 -42.47 28.97 -17.82
C TYR A 954 -42.62 27.75 -16.91
N GLY A 955 -42.15 26.60 -17.39
CA GLY A 955 -42.06 25.36 -16.61
C GLY A 955 -41.12 24.33 -17.25
N GLY A 956 -41.20 23.08 -16.79
CA GLY A 956 -40.43 21.94 -17.33
C GLY A 956 -39.28 21.44 -16.45
N TRP A 957 -39.04 22.07 -15.30
CA TRP A 957 -38.10 21.60 -14.27
C TRP A 957 -38.76 20.68 -13.23
N ILE A 958 -37.95 20.05 -12.38
CA ILE A 958 -38.41 19.13 -11.34
C ILE A 958 -39.26 19.89 -10.31
N SER A 959 -40.38 19.29 -9.92
CA SER A 959 -41.31 19.87 -8.95
C SER A 959 -40.64 20.06 -7.58
N GLY A 960 -40.81 21.24 -6.99
CA GLY A 960 -40.20 21.64 -5.72
C GLY A 960 -38.91 22.45 -5.86
N ASP A 961 -38.35 22.55 -7.07
CA ASP A 961 -37.18 23.41 -7.30
C ASP A 961 -37.56 24.89 -7.45
N THR A 962 -36.69 25.75 -6.94
CA THR A 962 -36.81 27.22 -7.01
C THR A 962 -36.06 27.73 -8.24
N LEU A 963 -36.75 27.65 -9.39
CA LEU A 963 -36.27 28.19 -10.67
C LEU A 963 -37.19 29.33 -11.15
N THR A 964 -36.56 30.27 -11.83
CA THR A 964 -37.21 31.31 -12.62
C THR A 964 -36.62 31.28 -14.03
N ALA A 965 -37.45 31.49 -15.04
CA ALA A 965 -37.01 31.64 -16.41
C ALA A 965 -37.53 32.97 -16.96
N SER A 966 -36.76 33.60 -17.84
CA SER A 966 -37.15 34.82 -18.53
C SER A 966 -36.74 34.77 -20.00
N GLY A 967 -37.51 35.45 -20.85
CA GLY A 967 -37.28 35.51 -22.30
C GLY A 967 -38.26 36.49 -22.94
N ALA A 968 -37.92 36.99 -24.14
CA ALA A 968 -38.78 37.91 -24.88
C ALA A 968 -39.86 37.14 -25.63
N ALA A 969 -41.14 37.42 -25.34
CA ALA A 969 -42.30 36.78 -25.95
C ALA A 969 -43.08 37.76 -26.82
N SER A 970 -43.46 37.33 -28.03
CA SER A 970 -44.25 38.15 -28.97
C SER A 970 -45.23 37.31 -29.79
N PHE A 971 -46.41 37.88 -30.06
CA PHE A 971 -47.34 37.36 -31.05
C PHE A 971 -46.80 37.61 -32.46
N ILE A 972 -47.15 36.73 -33.40
CA ILE A 972 -46.75 36.89 -34.82
C ILE A 972 -47.27 38.20 -35.46
N ASP A 973 -48.41 38.70 -34.97
CA ASP A 973 -48.98 40.00 -35.33
C ASP A 973 -49.91 40.51 -34.22
N LYS A 974 -50.29 41.80 -34.27
CA LYS A 974 -51.07 42.48 -33.23
C LYS A 974 -52.59 42.18 -33.23
N ASN A 975 -53.12 41.51 -34.25
CA ASN A 975 -54.56 41.42 -34.50
C ASN A 975 -55.27 40.45 -33.55
N VAL A 976 -56.54 40.73 -33.22
CA VAL A 976 -57.43 39.83 -32.47
C VAL A 976 -57.48 38.44 -33.13
N GLY A 977 -57.51 37.38 -32.32
CA GLY A 977 -57.64 36.01 -32.79
C GLY A 977 -57.45 34.97 -31.68
N THR A 978 -57.90 33.76 -31.95
CA THR A 978 -57.74 32.60 -31.05
C THR A 978 -56.50 31.79 -31.41
N ALA A 979 -55.86 31.17 -30.41
CA ALA A 979 -54.70 30.29 -30.57
C ALA A 979 -53.58 30.89 -31.44
N LYS A 980 -53.34 32.21 -31.32
CA LYS A 980 -52.29 32.89 -32.06
C LYS A 980 -50.92 32.44 -31.56
N THR A 981 -50.00 32.17 -32.48
CA THR A 981 -48.63 31.77 -32.16
C THR A 981 -47.90 32.89 -31.40
N VAL A 982 -47.30 32.50 -30.29
CA VAL A 982 -46.38 33.30 -29.49
C VAL A 982 -44.99 32.68 -29.61
N ASN A 983 -44.02 33.46 -30.09
CA ASN A 983 -42.62 33.05 -30.16
C ASN A 983 -41.85 33.64 -28.98
N VAL A 984 -41.08 32.79 -28.30
CA VAL A 984 -40.23 33.16 -27.18
C VAL A 984 -38.77 32.98 -27.58
N SER A 985 -37.93 33.98 -27.30
CA SER A 985 -36.49 33.94 -27.57
C SER A 985 -35.68 34.48 -26.40
N GLY A 986 -34.40 34.11 -26.33
CA GLY A 986 -33.49 34.56 -25.28
C GLY A 986 -33.80 33.97 -23.90
N ILE A 987 -34.30 32.72 -23.84
CA ILE A 987 -34.61 32.07 -22.56
C ILE A 987 -33.34 31.93 -21.74
N VAL A 988 -33.36 32.47 -20.52
CA VAL A 988 -32.32 32.30 -19.50
C VAL A 988 -32.93 31.79 -18.20
N LEU A 989 -32.13 31.09 -17.39
CA LEU A 989 -32.53 30.55 -16.09
C LEU A 989 -31.87 31.33 -14.96
N SER A 990 -32.62 31.56 -13.89
CA SER A 990 -32.17 32.13 -12.63
C SER A 990 -32.87 31.46 -11.44
N GLY A 991 -32.43 31.77 -10.22
CA GLY A 991 -32.94 31.15 -8.99
C GLY A 991 -31.94 30.20 -8.36
N ALA A 992 -32.24 29.75 -7.13
CA ALA A 992 -31.33 28.97 -6.31
C ALA A 992 -30.93 27.63 -6.96
N ASP A 993 -31.87 27.00 -7.67
CA ASP A 993 -31.66 25.69 -8.27
C ASP A 993 -31.26 25.75 -9.76
N ALA A 994 -31.09 26.95 -10.35
CA ALA A 994 -30.72 27.09 -11.77
C ALA A 994 -29.36 26.43 -12.09
N GLY A 995 -28.44 26.41 -11.12
CA GLY A 995 -27.15 25.72 -11.22
C GLY A 995 -27.27 24.21 -11.44
N ASN A 996 -28.43 23.61 -11.14
CA ASN A 996 -28.66 22.17 -11.26
C ASN A 996 -28.99 21.71 -12.69
N TYR A 997 -29.21 22.65 -13.61
CA TYR A 997 -29.71 22.35 -14.95
C TYR A 997 -28.78 22.82 -16.06
N ASN A 998 -28.79 22.06 -17.15
CA ASN A 998 -28.21 22.42 -18.44
C ASN A 998 -29.35 22.76 -19.41
N LEU A 999 -29.59 24.06 -19.62
CA LEU A 999 -30.65 24.54 -20.50
C LEU A 999 -30.39 24.11 -21.96
N GLN A 1000 -31.34 23.38 -22.55
CA GLN A 1000 -31.23 22.83 -23.91
C GLN A 1000 -31.81 23.77 -24.97
N ASN A 1001 -32.74 24.66 -24.60
CA ASN A 1001 -33.40 25.58 -25.52
C ASN A 1001 -33.34 27.03 -25.03
N THR A 1002 -32.94 27.94 -25.91
CA THR A 1002 -33.04 29.39 -25.70
C THR A 1002 -34.26 30.00 -26.39
N THR A 1003 -35.09 29.16 -27.03
CA THR A 1003 -36.33 29.55 -27.72
C THR A 1003 -37.46 28.57 -27.39
N ALA A 1004 -38.70 29.03 -27.47
CA ALA A 1004 -39.91 28.20 -27.34
C ALA A 1004 -41.05 28.80 -28.18
N SER A 1005 -42.07 28.00 -28.49
CA SER A 1005 -43.30 28.45 -29.15
C SER A 1005 -44.51 27.95 -28.40
N THR A 1006 -45.55 28.77 -28.33
CA THR A 1006 -46.82 28.48 -27.65
C THR A 1006 -47.96 29.22 -28.33
N THR A 1007 -49.18 29.15 -27.80
CA THR A 1007 -50.32 29.91 -28.33
C THR A 1007 -51.07 30.64 -27.22
N ALA A 1008 -51.69 31.77 -27.58
CA ALA A 1008 -52.58 32.53 -26.72
C ALA A 1008 -53.63 33.29 -27.56
N ASN A 1009 -54.70 33.74 -26.92
CA ASN A 1009 -55.75 34.53 -27.56
C ASN A 1009 -55.47 36.03 -27.40
N ILE A 1010 -55.71 36.80 -28.46
CA ILE A 1010 -55.90 38.26 -28.38
C ILE A 1010 -57.40 38.51 -28.52
N THR A 1011 -58.03 39.04 -27.48
CA THR A 1011 -59.46 39.39 -27.47
C THR A 1011 -59.66 40.85 -27.90
N PRO A 1012 -60.82 41.22 -28.48
CA PRO A 1012 -61.11 42.62 -28.84
C PRO A 1012 -60.99 43.55 -27.63
N ALA A 1013 -60.54 44.78 -27.87
CA ALA A 1013 -60.67 45.84 -26.88
C ALA A 1013 -62.05 46.50 -26.99
N ASP A 1014 -62.62 46.86 -25.85
CA ASP A 1014 -63.85 47.64 -25.82
C ASP A 1014 -63.59 49.05 -26.37
N LEU A 1015 -64.36 49.44 -27.39
CA LEU A 1015 -64.35 50.80 -27.92
C LEU A 1015 -65.45 51.61 -27.24
N THR A 1016 -65.07 52.52 -26.33
CA THR A 1016 -66.03 53.47 -25.75
C THR A 1016 -66.19 54.66 -26.69
N VAL A 1017 -67.37 54.81 -27.29
CA VAL A 1017 -67.72 55.94 -28.14
C VAL A 1017 -68.42 57.00 -27.29
N THR A 1018 -67.79 58.17 -27.11
CA THR A 1018 -68.42 59.36 -26.56
C THR A 1018 -68.89 60.27 -27.69
N ALA A 1019 -70.18 60.61 -27.73
CA ALA A 1019 -70.70 61.63 -28.63
C ALA A 1019 -70.29 63.02 -28.11
N ILE A 1020 -69.80 63.89 -28.99
CA ILE A 1020 -69.52 65.31 -28.70
C ILE A 1020 -70.77 66.13 -29.00
#